data_AF-A0AA39N4S2-F1
#
_entry.id   AF-A0AA39N4S2-F1
#
_cell.length_a   1.000
_cell.length_b   1.000
_cell.length_c   1.000
_cell.angle_alpha   90.00
_cell.angle_beta   90.00
_cell.angle_gamma   90.00
#
_symmetry.space_group_name_H-M   'P 1'
#
loop_
_entity.id
_entity.type
_entity.pdbx_description
1 polymer ?
#
loop_
_entity_poly.entity_id
_entity_poly.type
_entity_poly.pdbx_seq_one_letter_code
_entity_poly.pdbx_strand_id
1 'polypeptide(L)'
;MHRRFSSLMKASEGSSRDMETESKVSTIKEDDEPLTPPTLKIKRVDHYYSRWSKSWKYRNTSSNVAVESVPLLRSGDNDPWKDFSFVIVRKLPLRDDLVALMEPTFKVVIKSEYILKACKDVIQSWPGISWNSDPLELDPEVFLTYLDEFKEYRDHLASKKPQSQLDTYVLSSVDLLLSSLNSDYRNTIRTINKLKSHGEITWDLLYSILVPRSMLVTRCAVTGAPRLFKLKSAVSTNVEGMRCYQLSCVSVDLVDRPLTQTVGVSNVTTQILIKRFKGTVKIDSLDAYPIRFHPDAAKLKETVLQRGKKWSVLRGIHHMQFNGIAALKCGDSRLLRHNVKGRIMVDRASFRRFNPNYKYPTAVSKAEGTPHLDPYGNIVDAEPVPVLGQYANVLNDTFEGVLVDSHLRDEESTDDVELTDEELMLTPTVVFGFSLSDKLWLEFDVEKISDVEWNKDAFANLVLPTDRKDLLQSLVEAHHRELGFDDFIKGKGHGLVINLFGPPGVGKTFSAEATSEHVKRPLYLVGAGDLGTDANSLDMALERVFEVATTWKAIVLIDEADVYLEQRSLHDLVRNAMVAVFLRHVEYYRGILFLTTNRVKAFDEAFLSRIHVALHFHELPLESKMQVWAAFIAKAGASADITPQQIQELAKRDVNGRQIKNAARTAQSLAVGRGEKLAFKHFLSTLDAMDDFTKEFQSMKA
;
A
#
# COMPACT_ATOMS: atom_id res chain seq x y z
N MET A 1 -11.33 -50.65 -38.87
CA MET A 1 -12.78 -50.69 -39.15
C MET A 1 -13.30 -49.25 -39.09
N HIS A 2 -13.78 -48.66 -40.20
CA HIS A 2 -14.14 -47.23 -40.24
C HIS A 2 -15.59 -46.98 -39.79
N ARG A 3 -15.83 -45.92 -38.99
CA ARG A 3 -16.64 -44.73 -39.39
C ARG A 3 -16.95 -43.78 -38.21
N ARG A 4 -17.15 -42.50 -38.55
CA ARG A 4 -17.80 -41.41 -37.77
C ARG A 4 -17.01 -40.71 -36.65
N PHE A 5 -15.94 -40.00 -37.06
CA PHE A 5 -15.91 -38.55 -36.81
C PHE A 5 -16.80 -37.84 -37.85
N SER A 6 -17.26 -36.62 -37.53
CA SER A 6 -17.96 -35.61 -38.38
C SER A 6 -19.39 -35.27 -37.94
N SER A 7 -19.49 -34.30 -37.02
CA SER A 7 -20.55 -33.27 -36.91
C SER A 7 -20.14 -32.29 -35.78
N LEU A 8 -20.47 -31.01 -35.91
CA LEU A 8 -20.14 -29.85 -35.03
C LEU A 8 -18.86 -29.06 -35.34
N MET A 9 -18.91 -28.30 -36.44
CA MET A 9 -18.17 -27.05 -36.64
C MET A 9 -18.99 -26.13 -37.55
N LYS A 10 -18.96 -24.81 -37.28
CA LYS A 10 -19.74 -23.74 -37.95
C LYS A 10 -21.27 -23.79 -37.81
N ALA A 11 -21.77 -23.13 -36.77
CA ALA A 11 -22.69 -22.01 -36.93
C ALA A 11 -22.42 -20.99 -35.82
N SER A 12 -22.27 -19.72 -36.19
CA SER A 12 -22.10 -18.59 -35.28
C SER A 12 -23.34 -17.71 -35.35
N GLU A 13 -23.85 -17.22 -34.22
CA GLU A 13 -24.31 -15.83 -34.04
C GLU A 13 -24.72 -15.56 -32.59
N GLY A 14 -24.79 -14.29 -32.22
CA GLY A 14 -24.58 -13.85 -30.84
C GLY A 14 -25.76 -13.97 -29.88
N SER A 15 -25.44 -14.22 -28.62
CA SER A 15 -26.24 -13.80 -27.46
C SER A 15 -25.32 -13.69 -26.24
N SER A 16 -24.95 -12.47 -25.86
CA SER A 16 -24.34 -12.20 -24.56
C SER A 16 -25.41 -12.46 -23.49
N ARG A 17 -25.32 -13.61 -22.82
CA ARG A 17 -26.13 -13.92 -21.65
C ARG A 17 -25.31 -13.68 -20.39
N ASP A 18 -25.62 -12.59 -19.69
CA ASP A 18 -25.25 -12.44 -18.30
C ASP A 18 -25.83 -13.62 -17.51
N MET A 19 -24.96 -14.39 -16.85
CA MET A 19 -25.39 -15.43 -15.91
C MET A 19 -25.78 -14.79 -14.58
N GLU A 20 -26.93 -14.13 -14.57
CA GLU A 20 -27.68 -13.99 -13.32
C GLU A 20 -28.03 -15.39 -12.81
N THR A 21 -27.60 -15.72 -11.60
CA THR A 21 -27.95 -16.97 -10.92
C THR A 21 -29.37 -16.89 -10.40
N GLU A 22 -30.36 -17.02 -11.30
CA GLU A 22 -31.78 -16.89 -11.00
C GLU A 22 -32.18 -17.71 -9.76
N SER A 23 -32.76 -17.02 -8.78
CA SER A 23 -33.13 -17.63 -7.50
C SER A 23 -34.35 -18.53 -7.69
N LYS A 24 -34.26 -19.81 -7.29
CA LYS A 24 -35.38 -20.77 -7.35
C LYS A 24 -36.60 -20.34 -6.53
N VAL A 25 -36.41 -19.45 -5.56
CA VAL A 25 -37.51 -18.74 -4.87
C VAL A 25 -37.88 -17.50 -5.69
N SER A 26 -39.02 -17.57 -6.36
CA SER A 26 -39.60 -16.49 -7.16
C SER A 26 -39.93 -15.29 -6.27
N THR A 27 -39.13 -14.21 -6.38
CA THR A 27 -39.59 -12.87 -5.97
C THR A 27 -40.34 -12.24 -7.13
N ILE A 28 -41.49 -11.65 -6.82
CA ILE A 28 -42.43 -11.10 -7.80
C ILE A 28 -41.75 -10.03 -8.68
N LYS A 29 -41.73 -10.29 -10.00
CA LYS A 29 -41.37 -9.35 -11.07
C LYS A 29 -42.62 -8.56 -11.49
N GLU A 30 -42.48 -7.45 -12.20
CA GLU A 30 -43.62 -6.67 -12.72
C GLU A 30 -44.10 -7.28 -14.06
N ASP A 31 -44.62 -8.51 -14.00
CA ASP A 31 -45.24 -9.26 -15.10
C ASP A 31 -46.78 -9.28 -14.97
N ASP A 32 -47.50 -9.60 -16.06
CA ASP A 32 -48.96 -9.40 -16.24
C ASP A 32 -49.93 -10.20 -15.31
N GLU A 33 -49.46 -10.89 -14.27
CA GLU A 33 -50.34 -11.62 -13.34
C GLU A 33 -50.85 -10.74 -12.17
N PRO A 34 -52.11 -10.92 -11.71
CA PRO A 34 -52.70 -10.09 -10.66
C PRO A 34 -52.08 -10.34 -9.29
N LEU A 35 -51.29 -9.37 -8.83
CA LEU A 35 -50.56 -9.37 -7.55
C LEU A 35 -51.45 -9.70 -6.34
N THR A 36 -51.10 -10.76 -5.61
CA THR A 36 -51.83 -11.17 -4.40
C THR A 36 -51.58 -10.20 -3.23
N PRO A 37 -52.61 -9.72 -2.51
CA PRO A 37 -52.42 -8.72 -1.46
C PRO A 37 -51.66 -9.31 -0.24
N PRO A 38 -50.77 -8.52 0.39
CA PRO A 38 -50.00 -8.98 1.55
C PRO A 38 -50.92 -9.33 2.73
N THR A 39 -50.63 -10.45 3.40
CA THR A 39 -51.49 -10.98 4.48
C THR A 39 -51.43 -10.18 5.79
N LEU A 40 -50.38 -9.37 5.95
CA LEU A 40 -50.08 -8.46 7.06
C LEU A 40 -50.31 -9.04 8.48
N LYS A 41 -49.87 -10.28 8.72
CA LYS A 41 -50.00 -10.98 10.02
C LYS A 41 -48.62 -11.43 10.54
N ILE A 42 -48.42 -11.35 11.85
CA ILE A 42 -47.19 -11.78 12.53
C ILE A 42 -47.49 -12.97 13.44
N LYS A 43 -46.62 -13.99 13.44
CA LYS A 43 -46.68 -15.14 14.35
C LYS A 43 -45.50 -15.10 15.33
N ARG A 44 -45.70 -15.52 16.58
CA ARG A 44 -44.63 -15.73 17.58
C ARG A 44 -44.73 -17.12 18.20
N VAL A 45 -43.62 -17.86 18.21
CA VAL A 45 -43.55 -19.26 18.69
C VAL A 45 -42.27 -19.55 19.46
N ASP A 46 -42.34 -20.49 20.41
CA ASP A 46 -41.16 -21.10 21.00
C ASP A 46 -40.87 -22.45 20.32
N HIS A 47 -39.59 -22.72 20.07
CA HIS A 47 -39.03 -23.98 19.59
C HIS A 47 -38.25 -24.63 20.73
N TYR A 48 -38.71 -25.80 21.21
CA TYR A 48 -38.20 -26.41 22.44
C TYR A 48 -38.03 -27.94 22.32
N TYR A 49 -37.04 -28.50 23.02
CA TYR A 49 -36.86 -29.96 23.08
C TYR A 49 -37.84 -30.60 24.06
N SER A 50 -38.70 -31.48 23.54
CA SER A 50 -39.69 -32.23 24.31
C SER A 50 -39.09 -33.56 24.77
N ARG A 51 -38.55 -33.58 26.01
CA ARG A 51 -37.96 -34.79 26.66
C ARG A 51 -38.87 -36.03 26.54
N TRP A 52 -40.21 -35.86 26.66
CA TRP A 52 -41.20 -36.95 26.53
C TRP A 52 -41.21 -37.62 25.14
N SER A 53 -40.96 -36.86 24.07
CA SER A 53 -41.00 -37.36 22.70
C SER A 53 -39.63 -37.39 22.02
N LYS A 54 -38.56 -37.13 22.77
CA LYS A 54 -37.16 -37.04 22.31
C LYS A 54 -36.96 -36.21 21.03
N SER A 55 -37.75 -35.15 20.87
CA SER A 55 -37.88 -34.37 19.63
C SER A 55 -38.12 -32.90 19.90
N TRP A 56 -37.65 -32.04 19.00
CA TRP A 56 -37.96 -30.61 19.02
C TRP A 56 -39.42 -30.36 18.58
N LYS A 57 -40.07 -29.38 19.19
CA LYS A 57 -41.46 -29.00 18.92
C LYS A 57 -41.67 -27.50 18.98
N TYR A 58 -42.68 -27.04 18.24
CA TYR A 58 -43.17 -25.67 18.29
C TYR A 58 -44.37 -25.51 19.24
N ARG A 59 -44.54 -24.30 19.77
CA ARG A 59 -45.72 -23.85 20.51
C ARG A 59 -45.94 -22.36 20.29
N ASN A 60 -47.18 -21.88 20.39
CA ASN A 60 -47.43 -20.43 20.49
C ASN A 60 -46.71 -19.86 21.72
N THR A 61 -46.12 -18.67 21.64
CA THR A 61 -45.72 -17.93 22.85
C THR A 61 -47.00 -17.32 23.45
N SER A 62 -47.27 -17.54 24.73
CA SER A 62 -48.55 -17.14 25.35
C SER A 62 -48.57 -15.64 25.65
N SER A 63 -49.61 -14.96 25.18
CA SER A 63 -49.66 -13.50 25.10
C SER A 63 -50.02 -12.83 26.43
N ASN A 64 -49.03 -12.68 27.33
CA ASN A 64 -48.87 -11.44 28.11
C ASN A 64 -47.48 -11.26 28.75
N VAL A 65 -46.44 -11.87 28.18
CA VAL A 65 -45.05 -11.75 28.67
C VAL A 65 -44.13 -11.30 27.55
N ALA A 66 -43.10 -10.52 27.88
CA ALA A 66 -41.99 -10.24 26.99
C ALA A 66 -41.19 -11.54 26.72
N VAL A 67 -41.68 -12.31 25.74
CA VAL A 67 -41.09 -13.55 25.25
C VAL A 67 -40.89 -14.65 26.33
N GLU A 68 -41.90 -15.02 27.13
CA GLU A 68 -41.85 -16.21 28.02
C GLU A 68 -43.16 -17.01 28.10
N SER A 69 -43.08 -18.36 28.15
CA SER A 69 -44.19 -19.37 28.27
C SER A 69 -45.20 -19.43 27.08
N VAL A 70 -46.17 -20.36 26.85
CA VAL A 70 -46.70 -21.64 27.44
C VAL A 70 -47.06 -22.59 26.25
N PRO A 71 -47.02 -23.95 26.33
CA PRO A 71 -47.42 -24.88 25.25
C PRO A 71 -48.94 -24.92 24.95
N LEU A 72 -49.45 -25.32 23.78
CA LEU A 72 -49.22 -26.52 22.92
C LEU A 72 -49.44 -26.12 21.40
N LEU A 73 -49.50 -26.91 20.31
CA LEU A 73 -49.06 -28.23 19.74
C LEU A 73 -49.21 -28.07 18.17
N ARG A 74 -49.04 -29.01 17.20
CA ARG A 74 -48.72 -30.46 17.13
C ARG A 74 -47.65 -30.75 16.03
N SER A 75 -47.98 -31.46 14.94
CA SER A 75 -47.12 -31.78 13.76
C SER A 75 -47.98 -32.22 12.55
N GLY A 76 -47.48 -32.07 11.31
CA GLY A 76 -48.06 -32.62 10.07
C GLY A 76 -47.80 -31.73 8.84
N ASP A 77 -47.63 -32.32 7.65
CA ASP A 77 -47.23 -31.59 6.43
C ASP A 77 -48.37 -30.75 5.82
N ASN A 78 -48.35 -29.47 6.18
CA ASN A 78 -48.96 -28.32 5.53
C ASN A 78 -48.40 -27.11 6.31
N ASP A 79 -47.85 -26.08 5.65
CA ASP A 79 -47.31 -24.93 6.39
C ASP A 79 -48.43 -24.20 7.16
N PRO A 80 -48.49 -24.31 8.50
CA PRO A 80 -49.59 -23.75 9.28
C PRO A 80 -49.47 -22.23 9.42
N TRP A 81 -48.41 -21.63 8.88
CA TRP A 81 -48.11 -20.21 8.95
C TRP A 81 -47.93 -19.55 7.58
N LYS A 82 -48.32 -20.22 6.48
CA LYS A 82 -48.32 -19.63 5.11
C LYS A 82 -49.07 -18.29 5.04
N ASP A 83 -50.15 -18.15 5.80
CA ASP A 83 -50.97 -16.92 5.86
C ASP A 83 -50.33 -15.78 6.69
N PHE A 84 -49.11 -15.95 7.20
CA PHE A 84 -48.40 -14.93 7.97
C PHE A 84 -47.26 -14.33 7.14
N SER A 85 -46.94 -13.07 7.38
CA SER A 85 -45.90 -12.35 6.65
C SER A 85 -44.49 -12.72 7.16
N PHE A 86 -44.37 -13.01 8.46
CA PHE A 86 -43.20 -13.65 9.07
C PHE A 86 -43.55 -14.31 10.42
N VAL A 87 -42.70 -15.24 10.85
CA VAL A 87 -42.78 -15.96 12.12
C VAL A 87 -41.54 -15.68 12.96
N ILE A 88 -41.70 -15.12 14.16
CA ILE A 88 -40.61 -15.00 15.13
C ILE A 88 -40.53 -16.29 15.94
N VAL A 89 -39.39 -16.97 15.87
CA VAL A 89 -39.10 -18.23 16.54
C VAL A 89 -38.06 -18.00 17.64
N ARG A 90 -38.42 -18.24 18.90
CA ARG A 90 -37.43 -18.35 19.99
C ARG A 90 -37.03 -19.81 20.17
N LYS A 91 -35.76 -20.16 19.97
CA LYS A 91 -35.21 -21.47 20.31
C LYS A 91 -34.76 -21.49 21.78
N LEU A 92 -35.39 -22.34 22.58
CA LEU A 92 -34.98 -22.59 23.96
C LEU A 92 -33.75 -23.52 24.00
N PRO A 93 -32.82 -23.35 24.95
CA PRO A 93 -31.68 -24.24 25.12
C PRO A 93 -32.12 -25.68 25.48
N LEU A 94 -31.28 -26.65 25.16
CA LEU A 94 -31.44 -28.00 25.69
C LEU A 94 -31.09 -27.97 27.19
N ARG A 95 -32.11 -28.09 28.05
CA ARG A 95 -31.92 -28.25 29.49
C ARG A 95 -31.47 -29.67 29.79
N ASP A 96 -30.15 -29.86 29.77
CA ASP A 96 -29.44 -30.89 30.52
C ASP A 96 -28.49 -30.21 31.51
N ASP A 97 -28.12 -30.92 32.57
CA ASP A 97 -27.61 -30.31 33.81
C ASP A 97 -26.21 -29.68 33.67
N LEU A 98 -25.51 -29.95 32.56
CA LEU A 98 -24.23 -29.34 32.17
C LEU A 98 -24.39 -28.12 31.23
N VAL A 99 -25.58 -27.86 30.69
CA VAL A 99 -25.85 -26.86 29.63
C VAL A 99 -26.82 -25.75 30.11
N ALA A 100 -27.18 -25.76 31.38
CA ALA A 100 -28.22 -24.92 31.99
C ALA A 100 -27.97 -23.38 31.95
N LEU A 101 -26.82 -22.93 31.46
CA LEU A 101 -26.42 -21.51 31.39
C LEU A 101 -26.60 -20.86 30.00
N MET A 102 -27.05 -21.60 28.98
CA MET A 102 -27.26 -21.02 27.64
C MET A 102 -28.55 -20.20 27.56
N GLU A 103 -28.48 -18.99 26.99
CA GLU A 103 -29.64 -18.12 26.77
C GLU A 103 -30.49 -18.56 25.56
N PRO A 104 -31.79 -18.21 25.50
CA PRO A 104 -32.62 -18.48 24.32
C PRO A 104 -32.21 -17.66 23.10
N THR A 105 -32.06 -18.30 21.94
CA THR A 105 -31.77 -17.60 20.69
C THR A 105 -33.05 -17.33 19.88
N PHE A 106 -32.99 -16.38 18.94
CA PHE A 106 -34.13 -15.93 18.14
C PHE A 106 -33.85 -16.09 16.64
N LYS A 107 -34.91 -16.32 15.86
CA LYS A 107 -34.91 -16.26 14.40
C LYS A 107 -36.19 -15.61 13.89
N VAL A 108 -36.11 -14.95 12.74
CA VAL A 108 -37.25 -14.46 11.96
C VAL A 108 -37.33 -15.31 10.69
N VAL A 109 -38.41 -16.07 10.57
CA VAL A 109 -38.71 -16.89 9.39
C VAL A 109 -39.58 -16.05 8.46
N ILE A 110 -39.03 -15.62 7.33
CA ILE A 110 -39.75 -14.79 6.36
C ILE A 110 -40.69 -15.68 5.53
N LYS A 111 -41.91 -15.20 5.30
CA LYS A 111 -42.96 -15.90 4.53
C LYS A 111 -43.64 -15.03 3.47
N SER A 112 -43.64 -13.71 3.64
CA SER A 112 -44.10 -12.78 2.61
C SER A 112 -43.02 -12.56 1.54
N GLU A 113 -43.37 -12.79 0.28
CA GLU A 113 -42.55 -12.50 -0.91
C GLU A 113 -42.21 -11.00 -1.01
N TYR A 114 -43.08 -10.11 -0.54
CA TYR A 114 -42.83 -8.67 -0.47
C TYR A 114 -41.74 -8.30 0.56
N ILE A 115 -41.72 -8.99 1.71
CA ILE A 115 -40.64 -8.84 2.71
C ILE A 115 -39.35 -9.48 2.19
N LEU A 116 -39.44 -10.62 1.50
CA LEU A 116 -38.30 -11.24 0.83
C LEU A 116 -37.67 -10.30 -0.21
N LYS A 117 -38.49 -9.62 -1.04
CA LYS A 117 -38.00 -8.59 -1.97
C LYS A 117 -37.33 -7.43 -1.24
N ALA A 118 -37.98 -6.83 -0.23
CA ALA A 118 -37.37 -5.76 0.56
C ALA A 118 -36.03 -6.19 1.20
N CYS A 119 -35.91 -7.45 1.64
CA CYS A 119 -34.66 -7.99 2.16
C CYS A 119 -33.61 -8.18 1.05
N LYS A 120 -33.96 -8.69 -0.14
CA LYS A 120 -33.05 -8.75 -1.30
C LYS A 120 -32.57 -7.35 -1.68
N ASP A 121 -33.45 -6.36 -1.74
CA ASP A 121 -33.14 -4.98 -2.16
C ASP A 121 -32.23 -4.25 -1.15
N VAL A 122 -32.52 -4.37 0.16
CA VAL A 122 -31.82 -3.63 1.24
C VAL A 122 -30.56 -4.34 1.73
N ILE A 123 -30.61 -5.67 1.95
CA ILE A 123 -29.47 -6.44 2.50
C ILE A 123 -28.53 -6.87 1.37
N GLN A 124 -29.07 -7.28 0.21
CA GLN A 124 -28.37 -7.73 -1.01
C GLN A 124 -27.48 -8.97 -0.83
N SER A 125 -26.43 -8.90 -0.03
CA SER A 125 -25.54 -10.04 0.24
C SER A 125 -24.99 -9.99 1.67
N TRP A 126 -24.93 -11.16 2.30
CA TRP A 126 -24.49 -11.33 3.69
C TRP A 126 -23.95 -12.75 3.88
N PRO A 127 -22.85 -12.98 4.64
CA PRO A 127 -22.28 -14.32 4.80
C PRO A 127 -23.26 -15.32 5.43
N GLY A 128 -23.38 -16.51 4.85
CA GLY A 128 -24.22 -17.58 5.37
C GLY A 128 -25.73 -17.42 5.14
N ILE A 129 -26.18 -16.31 4.53
CA ILE A 129 -27.58 -16.15 4.08
C ILE A 129 -27.70 -16.64 2.64
N SER A 130 -28.63 -17.58 2.41
CA SER A 130 -29.01 -18.04 1.06
C SER A 130 -30.41 -17.53 0.72
N TRP A 131 -30.51 -16.64 -0.27
CA TRP A 131 -31.80 -16.18 -0.82
C TRP A 131 -32.61 -17.27 -1.55
N ASN A 132 -32.02 -18.47 -1.69
CA ASN A 132 -32.66 -19.68 -2.23
C ASN A 132 -33.20 -20.61 -1.12
N SER A 133 -33.07 -20.25 0.16
CA SER A 133 -33.66 -21.02 1.25
C SER A 133 -35.17 -20.78 1.36
N ASP A 134 -35.95 -21.87 1.34
CA ASP A 134 -37.35 -21.88 1.74
C ASP A 134 -37.52 -22.77 2.98
N PRO A 135 -37.94 -22.22 4.14
CA PRO A 135 -38.12 -20.79 4.39
C PRO A 135 -36.80 -20.06 4.63
N LEU A 136 -36.77 -18.77 4.34
CA LEU A 136 -35.64 -17.91 4.68
C LEU A 136 -35.64 -17.60 6.19
N GLU A 137 -34.64 -18.09 6.91
CA GLU A 137 -34.43 -17.81 8.33
C GLU A 137 -33.32 -16.77 8.55
N LEU A 138 -33.66 -15.60 9.09
CA LEU A 138 -32.72 -14.53 9.44
C LEU A 138 -32.61 -14.32 10.97
N ASP A 139 -31.46 -13.85 11.44
CA ASP A 139 -31.30 -13.41 12.83
C ASP A 139 -31.87 -11.98 13.03
N PRO A 140 -32.61 -11.68 14.12
CA PRO A 140 -33.03 -10.33 14.45
C PRO A 140 -31.93 -9.26 14.42
N GLU A 141 -30.69 -9.59 14.76
CA GLU A 141 -29.56 -8.64 14.72
C GLU A 141 -29.29 -8.11 13.30
N VAL A 142 -29.60 -8.89 12.25
CA VAL A 142 -29.50 -8.43 10.86
C VAL A 142 -30.47 -7.27 10.60
N PHE A 143 -31.73 -7.39 11.02
CA PHE A 143 -32.71 -6.32 10.85
C PHE A 143 -32.42 -5.10 11.74
N LEU A 144 -31.79 -5.30 12.90
CA LEU A 144 -31.30 -4.21 13.75
C LEU A 144 -30.05 -3.52 13.18
N THR A 145 -29.23 -4.26 12.42
CA THR A 145 -28.07 -3.73 11.68
C THR A 145 -28.53 -2.81 10.54
N TYR A 146 -29.43 -3.29 9.68
CA TYR A 146 -30.00 -2.53 8.55
C TYR A 146 -31.22 -1.66 8.93
N LEU A 147 -31.42 -1.37 10.23
CA LEU A 147 -32.66 -0.72 10.70
C LEU A 147 -32.86 0.70 10.16
N ASP A 148 -31.77 1.41 9.87
CA ASP A 148 -31.83 2.76 9.33
C ASP A 148 -32.05 2.70 7.81
N GLU A 149 -31.35 1.79 7.14
CA GLU A 149 -31.43 1.51 5.70
C GLU A 149 -32.83 0.99 5.28
N PHE A 150 -33.52 0.20 6.13
CA PHE A 150 -34.92 -0.19 5.90
C PHE A 150 -35.92 0.98 6.02
N LYS A 151 -35.62 2.02 6.82
CA LYS A 151 -36.46 3.24 6.87
C LYS A 151 -36.26 4.06 5.60
N GLU A 152 -35.01 4.23 5.17
CA GLU A 152 -34.68 4.94 3.92
C GLU A 152 -35.35 4.28 2.71
N TYR A 153 -35.33 2.95 2.63
CA TYR A 153 -36.04 2.18 1.59
C TYR A 153 -37.57 2.39 1.64
N ARG A 154 -38.18 2.34 2.83
CA ARG A 154 -39.61 2.64 3.03
C ARG A 154 -39.95 4.07 2.57
N ASP A 155 -39.18 5.05 3.00
CA ASP A 155 -39.43 6.46 2.73
C ASP A 155 -39.21 6.78 1.24
N HIS A 156 -38.26 6.09 0.59
CA HIS A 156 -38.10 6.12 -0.86
C HIS A 156 -39.33 5.55 -1.59
N LEU A 157 -39.81 4.36 -1.22
CA LEU A 157 -41.03 3.77 -1.81
C LEU A 157 -42.27 4.67 -1.64
N ALA A 158 -42.41 5.33 -0.49
CA ALA A 158 -43.50 6.28 -0.23
C ALA A 158 -43.37 7.61 -1.01
N SER A 159 -42.17 7.94 -1.50
CA SER A 159 -41.91 9.16 -2.31
C SER A 159 -42.17 8.97 -3.82
N LYS A 160 -42.08 7.72 -4.31
CA LYS A 160 -42.16 7.35 -5.73
C LYS A 160 -43.55 7.60 -6.31
N LYS A 161 -43.64 8.33 -7.44
CA LYS A 161 -44.91 8.66 -8.13
C LYS A 161 -44.75 8.56 -9.65
N PRO A 162 -45.63 7.83 -10.38
CA PRO A 162 -46.67 6.94 -9.85
C PRO A 162 -46.05 5.77 -9.06
N GLN A 163 -46.76 5.33 -8.02
CA GLN A 163 -46.38 4.19 -7.19
C GLN A 163 -47.01 2.92 -7.79
N SER A 164 -46.24 1.86 -8.01
CA SER A 164 -46.82 0.61 -8.53
C SER A 164 -47.62 -0.13 -7.44
N GLN A 165 -48.51 -1.03 -7.85
CA GLN A 165 -49.24 -1.87 -6.90
C GLN A 165 -48.28 -2.75 -6.09
N LEU A 166 -47.18 -3.19 -6.71
CA LEU A 166 -46.08 -3.90 -6.04
C LEU A 166 -45.39 -2.99 -5.02
N ASP A 167 -44.99 -1.77 -5.38
CA ASP A 167 -44.38 -0.81 -4.44
C ASP A 167 -45.26 -0.59 -3.20
N THR A 168 -46.59 -0.53 -3.40
CA THR A 168 -47.59 -0.34 -2.32
C THR A 168 -47.66 -1.55 -1.38
N TYR A 169 -47.62 -2.77 -1.94
CA TYR A 169 -47.62 -4.00 -1.16
C TYR A 169 -46.29 -4.23 -0.42
N VAL A 170 -45.15 -3.87 -1.03
CA VAL A 170 -43.85 -3.85 -0.35
C VAL A 170 -43.84 -2.83 0.79
N LEU A 171 -44.28 -1.60 0.54
CA LEU A 171 -44.35 -0.53 1.55
C LEU A 171 -45.12 -0.98 2.81
N SER A 172 -46.35 -1.47 2.64
CA SER A 172 -47.17 -1.96 3.78
C SER A 172 -46.56 -3.16 4.52
N SER A 173 -45.81 -4.01 3.81
CA SER A 173 -45.12 -5.17 4.39
C SER A 173 -43.85 -4.76 5.17
N VAL A 174 -43.14 -3.71 4.71
CA VAL A 174 -41.99 -3.12 5.40
C VAL A 174 -42.42 -2.34 6.64
N ASP A 175 -43.54 -1.60 6.60
CA ASP A 175 -44.09 -0.95 7.80
C ASP A 175 -44.52 -1.97 8.88
N LEU A 176 -45.03 -3.14 8.49
CA LEU A 176 -45.31 -4.22 9.44
C LEU A 176 -44.03 -4.78 10.10
N LEU A 177 -42.97 -4.97 9.31
CA LEU A 177 -41.66 -5.38 9.82
C LEU A 177 -41.07 -4.33 10.78
N LEU A 178 -41.02 -3.06 10.35
CA LEU A 178 -40.49 -1.94 11.15
C LEU A 178 -41.30 -1.70 12.42
N SER A 179 -42.63 -1.78 12.38
CA SER A 179 -43.48 -1.64 13.57
C SER A 179 -43.30 -2.80 14.56
N SER A 180 -43.13 -4.03 14.08
CA SER A 180 -42.78 -5.18 14.94
C SER A 180 -41.41 -5.01 15.60
N LEU A 181 -40.39 -4.55 14.87
CA LEU A 181 -39.05 -4.32 15.41
C LEU A 181 -39.05 -3.19 16.46
N ASN A 182 -39.77 -2.09 16.20
CA ASN A 182 -39.93 -0.96 17.14
C ASN A 182 -40.82 -1.29 18.37
N SER A 183 -41.61 -2.37 18.30
CA SER A 183 -42.30 -2.97 19.45
C SER A 183 -41.32 -3.84 20.24
N ASP A 184 -40.79 -4.87 19.62
CA ASP A 184 -40.16 -6.00 20.30
C ASP A 184 -38.74 -5.64 20.79
N TYR A 185 -38.01 -4.81 20.04
CA TYR A 185 -36.65 -4.35 20.36
C TYR A 185 -36.61 -2.89 20.84
N ARG A 186 -37.74 -2.34 21.30
CA ARG A 186 -37.89 -0.93 21.74
C ARG A 186 -36.76 -0.43 22.64
N ASN A 187 -36.33 -1.23 23.62
CA ASN A 187 -35.28 -0.84 24.56
C ASN A 187 -33.89 -0.86 23.92
N THR A 188 -33.60 -1.87 23.08
CA THR A 188 -32.36 -1.99 22.30
C THR A 188 -32.24 -0.83 21.32
N ILE A 189 -33.29 -0.55 20.54
CA ILE A 189 -33.34 0.55 19.58
C ILE A 189 -33.20 1.92 20.27
N ARG A 190 -33.87 2.14 21.42
CA ARG A 190 -33.68 3.35 22.23
C ARG A 190 -32.23 3.51 22.69
N THR A 191 -31.57 2.42 23.09
CA THR A 191 -30.18 2.43 23.56
C THR A 191 -29.21 2.69 22.41
N ILE A 192 -29.36 2.01 21.27
CA ILE A 192 -28.61 2.25 20.03
C ILE A 192 -28.75 3.72 19.60
N ASN A 193 -29.96 4.25 19.55
CA ASN A 193 -30.19 5.64 19.12
C ASN A 193 -29.56 6.65 20.09
N LYS A 194 -29.65 6.42 21.41
CA LYS A 194 -28.99 7.27 22.41
C LYS A 194 -27.47 7.24 22.23
N LEU A 195 -26.88 6.05 22.10
CA LEU A 195 -25.44 5.87 21.90
C LEU A 195 -24.96 6.54 20.59
N LYS A 196 -25.62 6.24 19.46
CA LYS A 196 -25.39 6.91 18.17
C LYS A 196 -25.44 8.45 18.31
N SER A 197 -26.41 9.00 19.06
CA SER A 197 -26.57 10.46 19.23
C SER A 197 -25.46 11.14 20.05
N HIS A 198 -24.67 10.38 20.83
CA HIS A 198 -23.50 10.89 21.55
C HIS A 198 -22.16 10.53 20.86
N GLY A 199 -22.21 9.91 19.66
CA GLY A 199 -21.02 9.37 18.99
C GLY A 199 -20.41 8.20 19.74
N GLU A 200 -21.23 7.41 20.45
CA GLU A 200 -20.81 6.36 21.38
C GLU A 200 -21.33 4.98 20.97
N ILE A 201 -20.68 3.92 21.46
CA ILE A 201 -21.14 2.54 21.29
C ILE A 201 -20.62 1.63 22.42
N THR A 202 -21.31 0.51 22.65
CA THR A 202 -20.91 -0.59 23.55
C THR A 202 -20.59 -1.84 22.74
N TRP A 203 -19.75 -2.74 23.26
CA TRP A 203 -19.37 -3.97 22.54
C TRP A 203 -20.58 -4.76 22.02
N ASP A 204 -21.53 -5.01 22.90
CA ASP A 204 -22.65 -5.92 22.65
C ASP A 204 -23.75 -5.27 21.75
N LEU A 205 -23.49 -4.06 21.24
CA LEU A 205 -24.31 -3.35 20.23
C LEU A 205 -23.49 -2.94 18.99
N LEU A 206 -22.21 -3.33 18.89
CA LEU A 206 -21.30 -2.85 17.85
C LEU A 206 -21.75 -3.25 16.42
N TYR A 207 -22.47 -4.36 16.27
CA TYR A 207 -23.07 -4.75 15.00
C TYR A 207 -23.97 -3.65 14.40
N SER A 208 -24.66 -2.87 15.23
CA SER A 208 -25.66 -1.85 14.82
C SER A 208 -25.08 -0.61 14.11
N ILE A 209 -23.74 -0.56 13.95
CA ILE A 209 -23.06 0.40 13.08
C ILE A 209 -22.32 -0.27 11.90
N LEU A 210 -21.95 -1.55 12.00
CA LEU A 210 -21.12 -2.31 11.05
C LEU A 210 -21.92 -2.84 9.84
N VAL A 211 -22.67 -1.97 9.18
CA VAL A 211 -23.51 -2.31 8.02
C VAL A 211 -22.63 -2.56 6.78
N PRO A 212 -22.74 -3.73 6.12
CA PRO A 212 -22.04 -4.01 4.86
C PRO A 212 -22.32 -2.99 3.75
N ARG A 213 -21.41 -2.91 2.79
CA ARG A 213 -21.29 -1.88 1.73
C ARG A 213 -20.98 -0.46 2.25
N SER A 214 -21.06 -0.19 3.56
CA SER A 214 -20.63 1.09 4.12
C SER A 214 -19.11 1.29 4.04
N MET A 215 -18.69 2.56 3.95
CA MET A 215 -17.28 2.96 3.96
C MET A 215 -16.79 3.09 5.40
N LEU A 216 -15.78 2.32 5.77
CA LEU A 216 -15.10 2.39 7.06
C LEU A 216 -13.86 3.28 6.96
N VAL A 217 -13.57 4.01 8.04
CA VAL A 217 -12.31 4.71 8.30
C VAL A 217 -11.45 3.83 9.20
N THR A 218 -10.16 3.72 8.89
CA THR A 218 -9.12 3.16 9.78
C THR A 218 -7.82 3.98 9.60
N ARG A 219 -6.73 3.61 10.28
CA ARG A 219 -5.43 4.29 10.21
C ARG A 219 -4.37 3.36 9.62
N CYS A 220 -3.55 3.89 8.71
CA CYS A 220 -2.39 3.13 8.22
C CYS A 220 -1.32 3.01 9.32
N ALA A 221 -0.89 1.79 9.64
CA ALA A 221 0.14 1.55 10.66
C ALA A 221 1.52 2.19 10.31
N VAL A 222 1.81 2.36 9.02
CA VAL A 222 3.06 3.00 8.53
C VAL A 222 2.99 4.52 8.69
N THR A 223 2.01 5.18 8.07
CA THR A 223 1.96 6.65 7.96
C THR A 223 1.17 7.34 9.08
N GLY A 224 0.29 6.62 9.78
CA GLY A 224 -0.72 7.16 10.70
C GLY A 224 -1.93 7.82 10.03
N ALA A 225 -1.88 8.01 8.71
CA ALA A 225 -2.91 8.69 7.92
C ALA A 225 -4.20 7.84 7.84
N PRO A 226 -5.39 8.48 7.72
CA PRO A 226 -6.64 7.75 7.58
C PRO A 226 -6.75 7.08 6.21
N ARG A 227 -7.14 5.80 6.18
CA ARG A 227 -7.46 5.02 4.98
C ARG A 227 -8.93 4.62 5.02
N LEU A 228 -9.56 4.57 3.84
CA LEU A 228 -10.94 4.09 3.69
C LEU A 228 -10.98 2.65 3.15
N PHE A 229 -11.99 1.91 3.57
CA PHE A 229 -12.28 0.54 3.13
C PHE A 229 -13.79 0.36 2.93
N LYS A 230 -14.22 -0.49 1.99
CA LYS A 230 -15.64 -0.82 1.78
C LYS A 230 -15.96 -2.13 2.50
N LEU A 231 -16.83 -2.11 3.51
CA LEU A 231 -17.13 -3.30 4.33
C LEU A 231 -17.85 -4.36 3.49
N LYS A 232 -17.29 -5.56 3.36
CA LYS A 232 -17.95 -6.72 2.73
C LYS A 232 -18.78 -7.51 3.74
N SER A 233 -18.25 -7.72 4.95
CA SER A 233 -18.98 -8.35 6.05
C SER A 233 -18.32 -8.12 7.42
N ALA A 234 -19.10 -8.22 8.49
CA ALA A 234 -18.62 -8.25 9.86
C ALA A 234 -19.10 -9.54 10.54
N VAL A 235 -18.20 -10.25 11.24
CA VAL A 235 -18.50 -11.50 11.95
C VAL A 235 -17.89 -11.44 13.35
N SER A 236 -18.65 -11.77 14.40
CA SER A 236 -18.10 -11.97 15.75
C SER A 236 -17.40 -13.33 15.80
N THR A 237 -16.10 -13.34 16.06
CA THR A 237 -15.27 -14.55 16.15
C THR A 237 -14.47 -14.56 17.45
N ASN A 238 -13.69 -15.64 17.68
CA ASN A 238 -12.84 -15.82 18.85
C ASN A 238 -11.43 -16.21 18.38
N VAL A 239 -10.51 -15.25 18.40
CA VAL A 239 -9.10 -15.45 18.02
C VAL A 239 -8.28 -15.57 19.30
N GLU A 240 -7.56 -16.68 19.47
CA GLU A 240 -6.66 -16.92 20.62
C GLU A 240 -7.33 -16.76 22.00
N GLY A 241 -8.64 -17.03 22.08
CA GLY A 241 -9.44 -16.86 23.30
C GLY A 241 -9.96 -15.43 23.54
N MET A 242 -9.59 -14.47 22.70
CA MET A 242 -10.17 -13.13 22.66
C MET A 242 -11.33 -13.05 21.66
N ARG A 243 -12.53 -12.74 22.16
CA ARG A 243 -13.65 -12.32 21.30
C ARG A 243 -13.28 -11.04 20.54
N CYS A 244 -13.47 -11.05 19.24
CA CYS A 244 -13.20 -9.94 18.34
C CYS A 244 -14.25 -9.88 17.21
N TYR A 245 -14.46 -8.70 16.61
CA TYR A 245 -15.20 -8.61 15.35
C TYR A 245 -14.20 -8.63 14.20
N GLN A 246 -14.33 -9.62 13.33
CA GLN A 246 -13.58 -9.72 12.08
C GLN A 246 -14.37 -9.05 10.96
N LEU A 247 -13.77 -8.01 10.39
CA LEU A 247 -14.33 -7.21 9.31
C LEU A 247 -13.61 -7.59 8.02
N SER A 248 -14.33 -8.23 7.11
CA SER A 248 -13.87 -8.50 5.75
C SER A 248 -14.10 -7.24 4.92
N CYS A 249 -13.02 -6.61 4.47
CA CYS A 249 -13.03 -5.25 3.91
C CYS A 249 -12.39 -5.22 2.53
N VAL A 250 -13.02 -4.57 1.55
CA VAL A 250 -12.46 -4.38 0.21
C VAL A 250 -11.72 -3.05 0.12
N SER A 251 -10.56 -3.08 -0.53
CA SER A 251 -9.75 -1.92 -0.90
C SER A 251 -9.14 -2.11 -2.28
N VAL A 252 -8.78 -1.01 -2.93
CA VAL A 252 -7.99 -1.03 -4.17
C VAL A 252 -6.51 -1.08 -3.81
N ASP A 253 -5.74 -1.89 -4.54
CA ASP A 253 -4.28 -1.95 -4.46
C ASP A 253 -3.70 -2.37 -5.82
N LEU A 254 -2.38 -2.29 -5.97
CA LEU A 254 -1.68 -2.96 -7.07
C LEU A 254 -1.56 -4.45 -6.75
N VAL A 255 -1.91 -5.30 -7.72
CA VAL A 255 -1.75 -6.75 -7.63
C VAL A 255 -0.98 -7.26 -8.83
N ASP A 256 0.02 -8.07 -8.55
CA ASP A 256 0.88 -8.66 -9.55
C ASP A 256 0.20 -9.91 -10.16
N ARG A 257 0.17 -10.01 -11.49
CA ARG A 257 -0.44 -11.11 -12.23
C ARG A 257 0.65 -12.16 -12.58
N PRO A 258 0.71 -13.34 -11.93
CA PRO A 258 1.89 -14.23 -12.04
C PRO A 258 2.16 -14.78 -13.46
N LEU A 259 1.12 -15.06 -14.25
CA LEU A 259 1.28 -15.60 -15.61
C LEU A 259 1.78 -14.54 -16.61
N THR A 260 1.27 -13.30 -16.53
CA THR A 260 1.66 -12.22 -17.47
C THR A 260 2.89 -11.44 -17.00
N GLN A 261 3.33 -11.62 -15.75
CA GLN A 261 4.36 -10.83 -15.07
C GLN A 261 4.08 -9.32 -14.98
N THR A 262 2.84 -8.89 -15.28
CA THR A 262 2.40 -7.48 -15.18
C THR A 262 1.81 -7.16 -13.80
N VAL A 263 1.66 -5.87 -13.49
CA VAL A 263 1.08 -5.39 -12.23
C VAL A 263 -0.17 -4.57 -12.54
N GLY A 264 -1.34 -5.18 -12.36
CA GLY A 264 -2.62 -4.53 -12.60
C GLY A 264 -3.19 -3.90 -11.32
N VAL A 265 -4.10 -2.94 -11.46
CA VAL A 265 -4.93 -2.51 -10.32
C VAL A 265 -6.02 -3.55 -10.09
N SER A 266 -6.33 -3.87 -8.82
CA SER A 266 -7.41 -4.80 -8.49
C SER A 266 -8.01 -4.57 -7.10
N ASN A 267 -9.16 -5.20 -6.87
CA ASN A 267 -9.81 -5.24 -5.57
C ASN A 267 -9.20 -6.34 -4.70
N VAL A 268 -8.67 -5.94 -3.55
CA VAL A 268 -8.07 -6.78 -2.51
C VAL A 268 -9.01 -6.86 -1.31
N THR A 269 -9.19 -8.04 -0.72
CA THR A 269 -9.86 -8.19 0.58
C THR A 269 -8.83 -8.15 1.71
N THR A 270 -8.93 -7.15 2.57
CA THR A 270 -8.18 -7.03 3.84
C THR A 270 -9.09 -7.47 4.98
N GLN A 271 -8.57 -8.24 5.95
CA GLN A 271 -9.26 -8.47 7.22
C GLN A 271 -8.84 -7.39 8.24
N ILE A 272 -9.81 -6.84 8.99
CA ILE A 272 -9.58 -5.92 10.11
C ILE A 272 -10.23 -6.50 11.37
N LEU A 273 -9.51 -6.55 12.49
CA LEU A 273 -10.05 -7.02 13.77
C LEU A 273 -10.32 -5.85 14.71
N ILE A 274 -11.52 -5.78 15.28
CA ILE A 274 -11.82 -4.94 16.45
C ILE A 274 -11.77 -5.83 17.70
N LYS A 275 -10.82 -5.56 18.62
CA LYS A 275 -10.64 -6.31 19.88
C LYS A 275 -11.75 -5.94 20.90
N ARG A 276 -12.16 -6.88 21.77
CA ARG A 276 -13.21 -6.61 22.79
C ARG A 276 -12.79 -5.56 23.81
N PHE A 277 -13.45 -4.41 23.76
CA PHE A 277 -13.41 -3.37 24.78
C PHE A 277 -14.46 -3.58 25.89
N LYS A 278 -14.39 -2.78 26.96
CA LYS A 278 -15.33 -2.79 28.10
C LYS A 278 -16.01 -1.43 28.24
N GLY A 279 -17.28 -1.42 28.61
CA GLY A 279 -18.05 -0.19 28.79
C GLY A 279 -18.44 0.49 27.48
N THR A 280 -18.61 1.81 27.53
CA THR A 280 -18.97 2.66 26.39
C THR A 280 -17.72 3.38 25.86
N VAL A 281 -17.53 3.40 24.55
CA VAL A 281 -16.40 4.07 23.87
C VAL A 281 -16.92 5.01 22.77
N LYS A 282 -16.11 5.98 22.35
CA LYS A 282 -16.44 6.81 21.18
C LYS A 282 -16.25 6.03 19.88
N ILE A 283 -17.16 6.18 18.93
CA ILE A 283 -17.13 5.45 17.66
C ILE A 283 -15.88 5.81 16.84
N ASP A 284 -15.47 7.07 16.83
CA ASP A 284 -14.29 7.58 16.12
C ASP A 284 -12.94 7.16 16.74
N SER A 285 -12.97 6.57 17.94
CA SER A 285 -11.81 6.02 18.66
C SER A 285 -11.56 4.53 18.38
N LEU A 286 -12.44 3.85 17.63
CA LEU A 286 -12.28 2.45 17.25
C LEU A 286 -11.20 2.26 16.17
N ASP A 287 -10.59 1.06 16.14
CA ASP A 287 -9.62 0.66 15.10
C ASP A 287 -10.19 0.78 13.68
N ALA A 288 -11.49 0.51 13.52
CA ALA A 288 -12.25 0.82 12.30
C ALA A 288 -13.71 1.19 12.64
N TYR A 289 -14.26 2.18 11.94
CA TYR A 289 -15.65 2.64 12.13
C TYR A 289 -16.25 3.26 10.87
N PRO A 290 -17.58 3.29 10.70
CA PRO A 290 -18.22 3.88 9.53
C PRO A 290 -17.99 5.38 9.40
N ILE A 291 -17.67 5.86 8.20
CA ILE A 291 -17.36 7.27 7.90
C ILE A 291 -18.50 8.25 8.28
N ARG A 292 -19.75 7.78 8.39
CA ARG A 292 -20.90 8.56 8.89
C ARG A 292 -20.76 9.02 10.35
N PHE A 293 -19.79 8.49 11.10
CA PHE A 293 -19.44 8.91 12.46
C PHE A 293 -18.11 9.68 12.55
N HIS A 294 -17.44 9.95 11.43
CA HIS A 294 -16.22 10.78 11.40
C HIS A 294 -16.58 12.27 11.48
N PRO A 295 -15.96 13.10 12.36
CA PRO A 295 -16.31 14.50 12.52
C PRO A 295 -16.32 15.31 11.20
N ASP A 296 -15.21 15.27 10.45
CA ASP A 296 -15.05 15.97 9.17
C ASP A 296 -15.20 15.02 7.96
N ALA A 297 -16.29 14.24 7.89
CA ALA A 297 -16.47 13.18 6.89
C ALA A 297 -16.29 13.65 5.42
N ALA A 298 -16.73 14.87 5.08
CA ALA A 298 -16.60 15.43 3.73
C ALA A 298 -15.14 15.74 3.35
N LYS A 299 -14.43 16.48 4.23
CA LYS A 299 -13.01 16.81 4.06
C LYS A 299 -12.12 15.57 4.03
N LEU A 300 -12.48 14.53 4.79
CA LEU A 300 -11.79 13.24 4.72
C LEU A 300 -11.92 12.60 3.33
N LYS A 301 -13.13 12.54 2.75
CA LYS A 301 -13.33 12.02 1.38
C LYS A 301 -12.49 12.79 0.37
N GLU A 302 -12.52 14.12 0.41
CA GLU A 302 -11.72 14.98 -0.47
C GLU A 302 -10.22 14.71 -0.35
N THR A 303 -9.69 14.70 0.88
CA THR A 303 -8.26 14.45 1.16
C THR A 303 -7.81 13.08 0.64
N VAL A 304 -8.62 12.04 0.90
CA VAL A 304 -8.32 10.67 0.45
C VAL A 304 -8.44 10.54 -1.07
N LEU A 305 -9.40 11.22 -1.70
CA LEU A 305 -9.56 11.22 -3.16
C LEU A 305 -8.37 11.88 -3.87
N GLN A 306 -7.87 13.02 -3.37
CA GLN A 306 -6.67 13.67 -3.92
C GLN A 306 -5.42 12.79 -3.75
N ARG A 307 -5.29 12.09 -2.62
CA ARG A 307 -4.24 11.08 -2.42
C ARG A 307 -4.36 9.91 -3.40
N GLY A 308 -5.58 9.42 -3.66
CA GLY A 308 -5.85 8.37 -4.64
C GLY A 308 -5.44 8.76 -6.06
N LYS A 309 -5.76 9.99 -6.47
CA LYS A 309 -5.34 10.56 -7.77
C LYS A 309 -3.80 10.62 -7.87
N LYS A 310 -3.11 11.06 -6.81
CA LYS A 310 -1.64 11.05 -6.73
C LYS A 310 -1.04 9.63 -6.75
N TRP A 311 -1.65 8.67 -6.05
CA TRP A 311 -1.24 7.26 -6.07
C TRP A 311 -1.39 6.64 -7.47
N SER A 312 -2.46 6.96 -8.19
CA SER A 312 -2.69 6.48 -9.57
C SER A 312 -1.63 7.00 -10.55
N VAL A 313 -1.14 8.24 -10.37
CA VAL A 313 -0.02 8.80 -11.17
C VAL A 313 1.32 8.12 -10.82
N LEU A 314 1.54 7.77 -9.56
CA LEU A 314 2.76 7.09 -9.09
C LEU A 314 2.82 5.58 -9.42
N ARG A 315 1.94 5.07 -10.29
CA ARG A 315 2.05 3.71 -10.86
C ARG A 315 3.23 3.64 -11.83
N GLY A 316 4.03 2.57 -11.76
CA GLY A 316 5.23 2.39 -12.59
C GLY A 316 6.53 2.74 -11.87
N ILE A 317 7.48 3.34 -12.59
CA ILE A 317 8.81 3.74 -12.10
C ILE A 317 8.93 5.26 -12.14
N HIS A 318 9.14 5.91 -10.98
CA HIS A 318 9.22 7.36 -10.86
C HIS A 318 10.41 7.82 -10.00
N HIS A 319 11.17 8.81 -10.48
CA HIS A 319 12.21 9.48 -9.69
C HIS A 319 11.60 10.71 -9.01
N MET A 320 11.57 10.68 -7.67
CA MET A 320 10.83 11.64 -6.85
C MET A 320 11.67 12.11 -5.66
N GLN A 321 11.23 13.18 -5.00
CA GLN A 321 11.78 13.67 -3.74
C GLN A 321 10.86 13.24 -2.58
N PHE A 322 11.44 12.94 -1.41
CA PHE A 322 10.70 12.60 -0.20
C PHE A 322 11.28 13.29 1.04
N ASN A 323 10.42 13.56 2.02
CA ASN A 323 10.80 14.16 3.30
C ASN A 323 9.82 13.70 4.39
N GLY A 324 10.17 12.66 5.14
CA GLY A 324 9.34 12.16 6.25
C GLY A 324 9.70 10.76 6.73
N ILE A 325 8.76 10.14 7.44
CA ILE A 325 8.89 8.75 7.90
C ILE A 325 8.42 7.82 6.78
N ALA A 326 9.33 6.95 6.33
CA ALA A 326 9.06 5.74 5.56
C ALA A 326 9.23 4.52 6.48
N ALA A 327 8.80 3.32 6.06
CA ALA A 327 9.00 2.12 6.88
C ALA A 327 9.14 0.83 6.07
N LEU A 328 9.78 -0.19 6.66
CA LEU A 328 9.72 -1.57 6.20
C LEU A 328 8.91 -2.42 7.18
N LYS A 329 8.03 -3.30 6.67
CA LYS A 329 7.39 -4.36 7.47
C LYS A 329 8.36 -5.53 7.63
N CYS A 330 8.66 -5.90 8.87
CA CYS A 330 9.60 -6.96 9.19
C CYS A 330 8.89 -8.05 10.01
N GLY A 331 8.56 -9.17 9.37
CA GLY A 331 7.66 -10.18 9.93
C GLY A 331 6.25 -9.62 10.17
N ASP A 332 5.45 -10.36 10.94
CA ASP A 332 4.00 -10.19 11.01
C ASP A 332 3.50 -9.02 11.87
N SER A 333 4.41 -8.23 12.48
CA SER A 333 4.03 -7.04 13.27
C SER A 333 5.10 -5.97 13.48
N ARG A 334 6.37 -6.13 13.11
CA ARG A 334 7.40 -5.11 13.42
C ARG A 334 7.54 -4.11 12.27
N LEU A 335 7.45 -2.83 12.58
CA LEU A 335 7.66 -1.73 11.63
C LEU A 335 9.02 -1.07 11.86
N LEU A 336 9.97 -1.31 10.96
CA LEU A 336 11.24 -0.59 10.93
C LEU A 336 11.00 0.78 10.30
N ARG A 337 10.68 1.78 11.12
CA ARG A 337 10.49 3.18 10.69
C ARG A 337 11.84 3.86 10.45
N HIS A 338 12.00 4.49 9.29
CA HIS A 338 13.19 5.24 8.91
C HIS A 338 12.80 6.67 8.53
N ASN A 339 13.57 7.66 8.98
CA ASN A 339 13.38 9.05 8.57
C ASN A 339 14.18 9.28 7.28
N VAL A 340 13.51 9.47 6.16
CA VAL A 340 14.12 9.65 4.83
C VAL A 340 13.91 11.09 4.38
N LYS A 341 15.01 11.76 4.02
CA LYS A 341 15.00 13.10 3.45
C LYS A 341 15.99 13.16 2.28
N GLY A 342 15.51 12.84 1.10
CA GLY A 342 16.34 12.64 -0.08
C GLY A 342 15.54 12.28 -1.32
N ARG A 343 16.26 11.99 -2.40
CA ARG A 343 15.66 11.47 -3.63
C ARG A 343 15.34 9.98 -3.47
N ILE A 344 14.19 9.58 -3.99
CA ILE A 344 13.68 8.22 -3.94
C ILE A 344 13.33 7.75 -5.35
N MET A 345 13.36 6.45 -5.54
CA MET A 345 12.78 5.78 -6.71
C MET A 345 11.52 5.05 -6.26
N VAL A 346 10.35 5.48 -6.71
CA VAL A 346 9.11 4.71 -6.57
C VAL A 346 9.15 3.62 -7.63
N ASP A 347 9.17 2.36 -7.19
CA ASP A 347 9.27 1.18 -8.06
C ASP A 347 8.84 -0.07 -7.27
N ARG A 348 7.61 -0.54 -7.52
CA ARG A 348 7.08 -1.76 -6.90
C ARG A 348 7.72 -3.04 -7.46
N ALA A 349 8.05 -3.06 -8.74
CA ALA A 349 8.52 -4.27 -9.42
C ALA A 349 9.90 -4.67 -8.91
N SER A 350 10.83 -3.72 -8.84
CA SER A 350 12.14 -3.93 -8.24
C SER A 350 12.05 -4.13 -6.72
N PHE A 351 11.19 -3.39 -6.01
CA PHE A 351 10.97 -3.62 -4.57
C PHE A 351 10.58 -5.09 -4.31
N ARG A 352 9.67 -5.67 -5.10
CA ARG A 352 9.35 -7.10 -5.01
C ARG A 352 10.52 -8.01 -5.36
N ARG A 353 11.24 -7.72 -6.44
CA ARG A 353 12.37 -8.56 -6.88
C ARG A 353 13.49 -8.62 -5.82
N PHE A 354 13.79 -7.51 -5.16
CA PHE A 354 14.81 -7.46 -4.10
C PHE A 354 14.30 -7.81 -2.71
N ASN A 355 12.98 -7.87 -2.50
CA ASN A 355 12.34 -8.30 -1.26
C ASN A 355 11.32 -9.43 -1.54
N PRO A 356 11.76 -10.62 -2.01
CA PRO A 356 10.86 -11.70 -2.45
C PRO A 356 10.05 -12.32 -1.30
N ASN A 357 10.56 -12.25 -0.07
CA ASN A 357 9.90 -12.77 1.14
C ASN A 357 8.96 -11.73 1.80
N TYR A 358 8.80 -10.54 1.21
CA TYR A 358 7.88 -9.52 1.72
C TYR A 358 6.43 -9.93 1.42
N LYS A 359 5.53 -9.76 2.38
CA LYS A 359 4.11 -10.11 2.21
C LYS A 359 3.38 -9.00 1.46
N TYR A 360 2.95 -9.27 0.22
CA TYR A 360 2.20 -8.34 -0.64
C TYR A 360 0.67 -8.52 -0.53
N PRO A 361 -0.12 -7.54 -0.99
CA PRO A 361 -1.55 -7.69 -1.24
C PRO A 361 -1.81 -8.62 -2.45
N THR A 362 -2.74 -9.57 -2.32
CA THR A 362 -3.13 -10.53 -3.37
C THR A 362 -4.57 -10.27 -3.81
N ALA A 363 -4.89 -10.48 -5.10
CA ALA A 363 -6.24 -10.31 -5.63
C ALA A 363 -7.22 -11.35 -5.07
N VAL A 364 -8.50 -10.97 -5.04
CA VAL A 364 -9.61 -11.85 -4.65
C VAL A 364 -10.02 -12.71 -5.84
N SER A 365 -9.94 -14.04 -5.72
CA SER A 365 -10.59 -14.94 -6.67
C SER A 365 -12.11 -14.90 -6.49
N LYS A 366 -12.88 -15.00 -7.58
CA LYS A 366 -14.33 -15.29 -7.51
C LYS A 366 -14.54 -16.80 -7.33
N ALA A 367 -14.09 -17.34 -6.19
CA ALA A 367 -14.45 -18.69 -5.77
C ALA A 367 -15.84 -18.65 -5.12
N GLU A 368 -16.89 -18.89 -5.91
CA GLU A 368 -18.26 -19.03 -5.40
C GLU A 368 -18.52 -20.46 -4.89
N GLY A 369 -18.40 -20.65 -3.57
CA GLY A 369 -19.25 -21.60 -2.85
C GLY A 369 -18.92 -23.09 -2.89
N THR A 370 -17.68 -23.52 -3.18
CA THR A 370 -17.26 -24.91 -2.95
C THR A 370 -16.68 -25.09 -1.53
N PRO A 371 -17.36 -25.82 -0.62
CA PRO A 371 -16.75 -26.20 0.66
C PRO A 371 -15.61 -27.20 0.43
N HIS A 372 -14.54 -27.10 1.20
CA HIS A 372 -13.50 -28.15 1.21
C HIS A 372 -14.07 -29.42 1.85
N LEU A 373 -14.01 -30.51 1.09
CA LEU A 373 -14.30 -31.85 1.56
C LEU A 373 -12.99 -32.55 1.91
N ASP A 374 -12.95 -33.25 3.03
CA ASP A 374 -11.83 -34.15 3.35
C ASP A 374 -11.85 -35.41 2.44
N PRO A 375 -10.81 -36.26 2.46
CA PRO A 375 -10.79 -37.52 1.70
C PRO A 375 -11.88 -38.54 2.09
N TYR A 376 -12.72 -38.24 3.09
CA TYR A 376 -13.81 -39.06 3.58
C TYR A 376 -15.20 -38.46 3.28
N GLY A 377 -15.26 -37.28 2.63
CA GLY A 377 -16.50 -36.61 2.24
C GLY A 377 -17.13 -35.73 3.32
N ASN A 378 -16.42 -35.43 4.41
CA ASN A 378 -16.89 -34.49 5.42
C ASN A 378 -16.66 -33.05 4.97
N ILE A 379 -17.64 -32.16 5.21
CA ILE A 379 -17.40 -30.72 5.14
C ILE A 379 -16.46 -30.37 6.30
N VAL A 380 -15.26 -29.91 5.98
CA VAL A 380 -14.35 -29.34 6.96
C VAL A 380 -14.69 -27.86 7.09
N ASP A 381 -15.00 -27.39 8.31
CA ASP A 381 -14.93 -25.95 8.58
C ASP A 381 -13.52 -25.49 8.22
N ALA A 382 -13.40 -24.48 7.36
CA ALA A 382 -12.11 -24.03 6.86
C ALA A 382 -11.16 -23.73 8.04
N GLU A 383 -9.94 -24.27 7.98
CA GLU A 383 -8.94 -24.10 9.04
C GLU A 383 -8.80 -22.61 9.41
N PRO A 384 -8.56 -22.29 10.71
CA PRO A 384 -8.60 -20.92 11.20
C PRO A 384 -7.61 -20.03 10.44
N VAL A 385 -8.16 -19.26 9.48
CA VAL A 385 -7.40 -18.41 8.56
C VAL A 385 -6.51 -17.48 9.38
N PRO A 386 -5.19 -17.43 9.13
CA PRO A 386 -4.25 -16.82 10.05
C PRO A 386 -4.47 -15.32 10.28
N VAL A 387 -4.00 -14.88 11.45
CA VAL A 387 -4.28 -13.58 12.05
C VAL A 387 -3.60 -12.43 11.29
N LEU A 388 -4.09 -11.21 11.54
CA LEU A 388 -3.61 -9.94 10.97
C LEU A 388 -2.09 -9.71 11.15
N GLY A 389 -1.44 -8.95 10.26
CA GLY A 389 -2.02 -8.33 9.04
C GLY A 389 -1.18 -7.20 8.45
N GLN A 390 -1.55 -6.73 7.25
CA GLN A 390 -0.77 -5.74 6.49
C GLN A 390 -1.23 -4.27 6.67
N TYR A 391 -2.47 -4.02 7.14
CA TYR A 391 -3.11 -2.69 7.11
C TYR A 391 -4.00 -2.34 8.32
N ALA A 392 -3.91 -3.07 9.44
CA ALA A 392 -4.61 -2.76 10.69
C ALA A 392 -3.62 -2.60 11.86
N ASN A 393 -4.07 -2.07 13.00
CA ASN A 393 -3.20 -1.62 14.09
C ASN A 393 -2.40 -2.77 14.74
N VAL A 394 -1.08 -2.64 14.73
CA VAL A 394 -0.14 -3.49 15.47
C VAL A 394 -0.26 -3.20 16.97
N LEU A 395 -0.58 -4.22 17.77
CA LEU A 395 0.01 -4.41 19.10
C LEU A 395 0.04 -5.90 19.52
N ASN A 396 1.28 -6.32 19.81
CA ASN A 396 1.78 -7.50 20.51
C ASN A 396 1.71 -8.91 19.86
N ASP A 397 2.91 -9.36 19.50
CA ASP A 397 3.53 -10.70 19.51
C ASP A 397 2.93 -11.94 18.81
N THR A 398 3.88 -12.66 18.17
CA THR A 398 3.91 -14.09 17.81
C THR A 398 2.68 -14.72 17.15
N PHE A 399 2.73 -14.87 15.82
CA PHE A 399 2.34 -16.12 15.14
C PHE A 399 3.07 -16.27 13.79
N GLU A 400 3.58 -17.46 13.49
CA GLU A 400 4.19 -17.81 12.20
C GLU A 400 3.16 -18.49 11.29
N GLY A 401 3.18 -18.22 9.98
CA GLY A 401 2.23 -18.80 9.03
C GLY A 401 2.39 -18.28 7.59
N VAL A 402 1.97 -19.10 6.61
CA VAL A 402 2.29 -18.93 5.18
C VAL A 402 1.09 -19.25 4.27
N LEU A 403 1.17 -18.76 3.03
CA LEU A 403 0.33 -19.04 1.86
C LEU A 403 -1.06 -18.38 1.80
N VAL A 404 -1.41 -17.97 0.58
CA VAL A 404 -2.75 -17.61 0.10
C VAL A 404 -2.89 -18.29 -1.24
N ASP A 405 -3.88 -19.18 -1.38
CA ASP A 405 -4.05 -20.00 -2.57
C ASP A 405 -4.59 -19.21 -3.78
N SER A 406 -4.31 -19.68 -4.99
CA SER A 406 -4.34 -18.88 -6.21
C SER A 406 -5.09 -19.53 -7.36
N HIS A 407 -6.17 -18.87 -7.80
CA HIS A 407 -6.64 -18.96 -9.20
C HIS A 407 -7.01 -17.57 -9.72
N LEU A 408 -6.59 -17.29 -10.96
CA LEU A 408 -6.76 -16.02 -11.63
C LEU A 408 -8.16 -15.86 -12.22
N ARG A 409 -8.47 -14.63 -12.62
CA ARG A 409 -9.70 -14.28 -13.34
C ARG A 409 -9.34 -13.66 -14.69
N ASP A 410 -10.32 -13.63 -15.58
CA ASP A 410 -10.17 -13.78 -17.03
C ASP A 410 -9.20 -12.82 -17.74
N GLU A 411 -8.56 -13.33 -18.78
CA GLU A 411 -7.47 -12.71 -19.53
C GLU A 411 -7.94 -11.64 -20.52
N GLU A 412 -8.51 -10.52 -20.06
CA GLU A 412 -8.60 -9.29 -20.89
C GLU A 412 -8.91 -8.04 -20.04
N SER A 413 -7.86 -7.33 -19.59
CA SER A 413 -7.93 -5.93 -19.12
C SER A 413 -6.55 -5.30 -19.13
N THR A 414 -6.42 -4.18 -19.86
CA THR A 414 -5.20 -3.38 -20.03
C THR A 414 -4.92 -2.47 -18.83
N ASP A 415 -3.73 -1.86 -18.79
CA ASP A 415 -3.26 -1.04 -17.65
C ASP A 415 -3.96 0.34 -17.53
N ASP A 416 -4.74 0.72 -18.56
CA ASP A 416 -5.41 2.02 -18.73
C ASP A 416 -6.89 2.04 -18.30
N VAL A 417 -7.27 1.28 -17.28
CA VAL A 417 -8.58 1.48 -16.63
C VAL A 417 -8.52 2.74 -15.77
N GLU A 418 -9.26 3.78 -16.17
CA GLU A 418 -9.50 4.96 -15.32
C GLU A 418 -10.29 4.54 -14.08
N LEU A 419 -9.66 4.71 -12.90
CA LEU A 419 -10.29 4.36 -11.62
C LEU A 419 -11.39 5.36 -11.28
N THR A 420 -12.55 4.85 -10.87
CA THR A 420 -13.67 5.68 -10.40
C THR A 420 -13.31 6.45 -9.13
N ASP A 421 -13.99 7.57 -8.84
CA ASP A 421 -13.77 8.31 -7.59
C ASP A 421 -14.00 7.44 -6.33
N GLU A 422 -14.84 6.39 -6.38
CA GLU A 422 -14.95 5.39 -5.30
C GLU A 422 -13.69 4.53 -5.15
N GLU A 423 -13.13 4.04 -6.25
CA GLU A 423 -11.90 3.22 -6.26
C GLU A 423 -10.68 4.04 -5.85
N LEU A 424 -10.59 5.29 -6.30
CA LEU A 424 -9.59 6.26 -5.88
C LEU A 424 -9.69 6.58 -4.38
N MET A 425 -10.89 6.55 -3.78
CA MET A 425 -11.04 6.66 -2.32
C MET A 425 -10.56 5.42 -1.55
N LEU A 426 -10.39 4.26 -2.21
CA LEU A 426 -10.05 2.97 -1.59
C LEU A 426 -8.56 2.57 -1.73
N THR A 427 -7.72 3.41 -2.34
CA THR A 427 -6.30 3.12 -2.57
C THR A 427 -5.47 3.05 -1.28
N PRO A 428 -4.22 2.56 -1.33
CA PRO A 428 -3.27 2.65 -0.23
C PRO A 428 -2.89 4.10 0.11
N THR A 429 -2.28 4.27 1.28
CA THR A 429 -1.63 5.54 1.68
C THR A 429 -0.13 5.54 1.37
N VAL A 430 0.38 4.46 0.77
CA VAL A 430 1.81 4.20 0.56
C VAL A 430 2.10 3.73 -0.86
N VAL A 431 3.33 3.96 -1.30
CA VAL A 431 3.93 3.32 -2.48
C VAL A 431 5.27 2.68 -2.11
N PHE A 432 5.69 1.69 -2.88
CA PHE A 432 6.93 0.94 -2.67
C PHE A 432 8.08 1.58 -3.44
N GLY A 433 9.27 1.62 -2.86
CA GLY A 433 10.43 2.24 -3.52
C GLY A 433 11.74 2.09 -2.77
N PHE A 434 12.73 2.87 -3.18
CA PHE A 434 14.10 2.87 -2.66
C PHE A 434 14.57 4.29 -2.33
N SER A 435 15.23 4.48 -1.19
CA SER A 435 15.95 5.73 -0.88
C SER A 435 17.34 5.70 -1.49
N LEU A 436 17.67 6.66 -2.36
CA LEU A 436 18.99 6.75 -3.00
C LEU A 436 20.08 7.20 -2.01
N SER A 437 19.71 7.91 -0.94
CA SER A 437 20.63 8.37 0.11
C SER A 437 20.94 7.28 1.12
N ASP A 438 19.90 6.56 1.57
CA ASP A 438 20.01 5.58 2.66
C ASP A 438 20.24 4.15 2.16
N LYS A 439 20.03 3.93 0.86
CA LYS A 439 20.18 2.65 0.14
C LYS A 439 19.25 1.53 0.65
N LEU A 440 18.07 1.92 1.12
CA LEU A 440 17.04 1.04 1.68
C LEU A 440 15.78 1.01 0.81
N TRP A 441 15.25 -0.19 0.59
CA TRP A 441 13.89 -0.42 0.09
C TRP A 441 12.87 -0.18 1.22
N LEU A 442 11.85 0.67 0.99
CA LEU A 442 10.88 1.09 2.01
C LEU A 442 9.48 1.35 1.40
N GLU A 443 8.45 1.37 2.25
CA GLU A 443 7.13 1.95 1.98
C GLU A 443 7.15 3.46 2.28
N PHE A 444 6.79 4.27 1.29
CA PHE A 444 6.80 5.74 1.33
C PHE A 444 5.38 6.31 1.37
N ASP A 445 5.16 7.31 2.21
CA ASP A 445 3.89 8.03 2.35
C ASP A 445 3.57 8.87 1.09
N VAL A 446 2.49 8.54 0.40
CA VAL A 446 2.05 9.22 -0.84
C VAL A 446 1.87 10.73 -0.63
N GLU A 447 1.43 11.16 0.55
CA GLU A 447 1.20 12.58 0.83
C GLU A 447 2.53 13.36 0.87
N LYS A 448 3.64 12.73 1.27
CA LYS A 448 4.96 13.35 1.50
C LYS A 448 5.96 13.21 0.33
N ILE A 449 5.53 12.64 -0.79
CA ILE A 449 6.29 12.59 -2.05
C ILE A 449 6.10 13.91 -2.83
N SER A 450 7.15 14.43 -3.46
CA SER A 450 7.08 15.57 -4.39
C SER A 450 7.95 15.34 -5.63
N ASP A 451 7.78 16.16 -6.65
CA ASP A 451 8.72 16.20 -7.78
C ASP A 451 10.14 16.55 -7.32
N VAL A 452 11.14 16.18 -8.11
CA VAL A 452 12.55 16.46 -7.83
C VAL A 452 12.89 17.91 -8.17
N GLU A 453 13.37 18.65 -7.18
CA GLU A 453 14.05 19.92 -7.39
C GLU A 453 15.45 19.67 -8.00
N TRP A 454 15.65 20.16 -9.23
CA TRP A 454 16.87 19.98 -10.03
C TRP A 454 17.72 21.24 -10.04
N ASN A 455 18.99 21.12 -9.67
CA ASN A 455 19.94 22.22 -9.58
C ASN A 455 20.60 22.51 -10.94
N LYS A 456 19.93 23.29 -11.78
CA LYS A 456 20.41 23.74 -13.11
C LYS A 456 21.81 24.38 -13.05
N ASP A 457 22.12 25.08 -11.96
CA ASP A 457 23.37 25.81 -11.79
C ASP A 457 24.55 24.90 -11.42
N ALA A 458 24.32 23.63 -11.06
CA ALA A 458 25.38 22.69 -10.70
C ALA A 458 26.39 22.49 -11.84
N PHE A 459 25.89 22.24 -13.05
CA PHE A 459 26.73 22.04 -14.23
C PHE A 459 27.34 23.35 -14.74
N ALA A 460 26.61 24.46 -14.65
CA ALA A 460 27.16 25.79 -14.95
C ALA A 460 28.40 26.09 -14.08
N ASN A 461 28.29 25.93 -12.76
CA ASN A 461 29.37 26.16 -11.79
C ASN A 461 30.46 25.06 -11.77
N LEU A 462 30.34 23.99 -12.57
CA LEU A 462 31.39 22.98 -12.67
C LEU A 462 32.62 23.55 -13.39
N VAL A 463 33.71 23.75 -12.64
CA VAL A 463 34.96 24.31 -13.15
C VAL A 463 35.80 23.21 -13.82
N LEU A 464 35.62 23.08 -15.13
CA LEU A 464 36.39 22.23 -16.04
C LEU A 464 36.79 23.04 -17.28
N PRO A 465 37.90 22.69 -17.98
CA PRO A 465 38.20 23.24 -19.30
C PRO A 465 37.04 22.99 -20.27
N THR A 466 36.67 24.01 -21.05
CA THR A 466 35.47 24.03 -21.91
C THR A 466 35.38 22.78 -22.79
N ASP A 467 36.43 22.45 -23.54
CA ASP A 467 36.49 21.31 -24.45
C ASP A 467 36.14 19.97 -23.76
N ARG A 468 36.50 19.82 -22.48
CA ARG A 468 36.22 18.61 -21.69
C ARG A 468 34.80 18.62 -21.11
N LYS A 469 34.27 19.80 -20.79
CA LYS A 469 32.90 20.01 -20.34
C LYS A 469 31.92 19.71 -21.47
N ASP A 470 32.22 20.21 -22.67
CA ASP A 470 31.46 20.01 -23.90
C ASP A 470 31.52 18.54 -24.36
N LEU A 471 32.69 17.89 -24.28
CA LEU A 471 32.86 16.45 -24.54
C LEU A 471 31.98 15.61 -23.59
N LEU A 472 32.06 15.87 -22.29
CA LEU A 472 31.29 15.13 -21.29
C LEU A 472 29.79 15.36 -21.46
N GLN A 473 29.36 16.61 -21.69
CA GLN A 473 27.96 16.93 -21.96
C GLN A 473 27.47 16.19 -23.21
N SER A 474 28.22 16.28 -24.32
CA SER A 474 27.85 15.67 -25.60
C SER A 474 27.69 14.15 -25.50
N LEU A 475 28.60 13.46 -24.80
CA LEU A 475 28.56 12.01 -24.65
C LEU A 475 27.39 11.56 -23.77
N VAL A 476 27.14 12.26 -22.65
CA VAL A 476 26.01 11.94 -21.76
C VAL A 476 24.68 12.25 -22.44
N GLU A 477 24.56 13.35 -23.19
CA GLU A 477 23.36 13.68 -23.96
C GLU A 477 23.14 12.80 -25.20
N ALA A 478 24.20 12.23 -25.78
CA ALA A 478 24.11 11.24 -26.85
C ALA A 478 23.65 9.88 -26.32
N HIS A 479 24.24 9.42 -25.21
CA HIS A 479 23.84 8.18 -24.54
C HIS A 479 22.40 8.25 -23.99
N HIS A 480 22.01 9.41 -23.46
CA HIS A 480 20.64 9.69 -23.02
C HIS A 480 19.60 9.51 -24.15
N ARG A 481 19.98 9.78 -25.41
CA ARG A 481 19.10 9.70 -26.59
C ARG A 481 19.02 8.30 -27.23
N GLU A 482 19.61 7.28 -26.61
CA GLU A 482 19.56 5.88 -27.07
C GLU A 482 19.98 5.71 -28.55
N LEU A 483 21.05 6.41 -28.93
CA LEU A 483 21.71 6.26 -30.22
C LEU A 483 22.34 4.86 -30.34
N GLY A 484 21.57 3.92 -30.87
CA GLY A 484 21.93 2.51 -30.99
C GLY A 484 23.10 2.25 -31.93
N PHE A 485 24.31 2.22 -31.36
CA PHE A 485 25.47 1.55 -31.95
C PHE A 485 25.56 0.14 -31.33
N ASP A 486 25.49 -0.89 -32.17
CA ASP A 486 25.54 -2.30 -31.74
C ASP A 486 26.92 -2.88 -32.04
N ASP A 487 27.53 -3.53 -31.06
CA ASP A 487 28.75 -4.31 -31.26
C ASP A 487 28.40 -5.67 -31.91
N PHE A 488 29.35 -6.34 -32.54
CA PHE A 488 29.13 -7.62 -33.23
C PHE A 488 28.65 -8.75 -32.29
N ILE A 489 28.72 -8.53 -30.97
CA ILE A 489 28.18 -9.41 -29.94
C ILE A 489 27.07 -8.67 -29.20
N LYS A 490 25.81 -9.06 -29.45
CA LYS A 490 24.61 -8.47 -28.82
C LYS A 490 24.79 -8.27 -27.31
N GLY A 491 24.85 -7.01 -26.90
CA GLY A 491 24.85 -6.64 -25.49
C GLY A 491 26.20 -6.31 -24.86
N LYS A 492 27.29 -6.26 -25.62
CA LYS A 492 28.55 -5.59 -25.22
C LYS A 492 28.60 -4.15 -25.72
N GLY A 493 29.50 -3.34 -25.18
CA GLY A 493 29.85 -2.01 -25.73
C GLY A 493 28.85 -0.86 -25.50
N HIS A 494 27.63 -1.12 -24.99
CA HIS A 494 26.62 -0.07 -24.81
C HIS A 494 26.77 0.79 -23.53
N GLY A 495 27.83 0.61 -22.73
CA GLY A 495 28.03 1.32 -21.46
C GLY A 495 28.96 2.53 -21.59
N LEU A 496 28.55 3.70 -21.11
CA LEU A 496 29.40 4.90 -21.08
C LEU A 496 30.21 4.95 -19.77
N VAL A 497 31.47 4.53 -19.83
CA VAL A 497 32.39 4.47 -18.66
C VAL A 497 33.30 5.69 -18.63
N ILE A 498 33.14 6.53 -17.60
CA ILE A 498 33.89 7.78 -17.42
C ILE A 498 34.72 7.69 -16.13
N ASN A 499 36.05 7.75 -16.27
CA ASN A 499 36.98 7.77 -15.13
C ASN A 499 37.39 9.22 -14.80
N LEU A 500 37.08 9.68 -13.59
CA LEU A 500 37.42 11.00 -13.06
C LEU A 500 38.58 10.88 -12.08
N PHE A 501 39.76 11.38 -12.45
CA PHE A 501 40.99 11.10 -11.71
C PHE A 501 41.82 12.34 -11.39
N GLY A 502 42.57 12.32 -10.29
CA GLY A 502 43.41 13.44 -9.85
C GLY A 502 43.49 13.55 -8.33
N PRO A 503 44.02 14.68 -7.78
CA PRO A 503 44.11 14.91 -6.33
C PRO A 503 42.76 14.84 -5.60
N PRO A 504 42.74 14.69 -4.26
CA PRO A 504 41.51 14.80 -3.47
C PRO A 504 41.00 16.25 -3.44
N GLY A 505 39.67 16.43 -3.36
CA GLY A 505 39.05 17.74 -3.15
C GLY A 505 38.91 18.66 -4.38
N VAL A 506 39.29 18.20 -5.57
CA VAL A 506 39.25 18.96 -6.85
C VAL A 506 37.91 18.88 -7.62
N GLY A 507 36.84 18.33 -7.02
CA GLY A 507 35.49 18.31 -7.62
C GLY A 507 35.12 17.08 -8.47
N LYS A 508 35.89 15.98 -8.40
CA LYS A 508 35.62 14.73 -9.15
C LYS A 508 34.19 14.21 -8.92
N THR A 509 33.84 13.85 -7.69
CA THR A 509 32.51 13.39 -7.27
C THR A 509 31.40 14.39 -7.69
N PHE A 510 31.65 15.69 -7.47
CA PHE A 510 30.74 16.79 -7.85
C PHE A 510 30.51 16.90 -9.37
N SER A 511 31.42 16.43 -10.21
CA SER A 511 31.25 16.44 -11.67
C SER A 511 30.15 15.47 -12.09
N ALA A 512 30.11 14.28 -11.48
CA ALA A 512 29.04 13.29 -11.70
C ALA A 512 27.70 13.74 -11.08
N GLU A 513 27.73 14.36 -9.89
CA GLU A 513 26.55 15.01 -9.30
C GLU A 513 25.96 16.06 -10.26
N ALA A 514 26.76 17.04 -10.67
CA ALA A 514 26.36 18.11 -11.58
C ALA A 514 25.87 17.60 -12.95
N THR A 515 26.43 16.49 -13.44
CA THR A 515 25.97 15.83 -14.67
C THR A 515 24.56 15.24 -14.49
N SER A 516 24.28 14.58 -13.35
CA SER A 516 22.96 14.02 -13.08
C SER A 516 21.87 15.09 -12.94
N GLU A 517 22.21 16.27 -12.40
CA GLU A 517 21.33 17.44 -12.38
C GLU A 517 21.00 17.95 -13.80
N HIS A 518 22.01 18.06 -14.67
CA HIS A 518 21.87 18.58 -16.03
C HIS A 518 20.94 17.72 -16.89
N VAL A 519 21.17 16.39 -16.90
CA VAL A 519 20.35 15.46 -17.70
C VAL A 519 19.14 14.89 -16.94
N LYS A 520 18.85 15.41 -15.74
CA LYS A 520 17.71 15.06 -14.88
C LYS A 520 17.52 13.55 -14.65
N ARG A 521 18.60 12.82 -14.40
CA ARG A 521 18.57 11.37 -14.12
C ARG A 521 18.89 11.07 -12.66
N PRO A 522 18.38 9.96 -12.09
CA PRO A 522 18.78 9.53 -10.75
C PRO A 522 20.29 9.29 -10.69
N LEU A 523 20.91 9.60 -9.54
CA LEU A 523 22.30 9.27 -9.25
C LEU A 523 22.35 8.18 -8.19
N TYR A 524 22.92 7.03 -8.53
CA TYR A 524 23.19 5.95 -7.59
C TYR A 524 24.63 6.09 -7.08
N LEU A 525 24.80 6.62 -5.88
CA LEU A 525 26.11 6.79 -5.23
C LEU A 525 26.53 5.48 -4.55
N VAL A 526 27.67 4.95 -4.98
CA VAL A 526 28.35 3.77 -4.44
C VAL A 526 29.69 4.22 -3.86
N GLY A 527 30.06 3.68 -2.69
CA GLY A 527 31.40 3.77 -2.14
C GLY A 527 31.88 2.40 -1.66
N ALA A 528 33.13 2.32 -1.19
CA ALA A 528 33.75 1.06 -0.77
C ALA A 528 33.04 0.32 0.40
N GLY A 529 32.12 0.99 1.11
CA GLY A 529 31.27 0.32 2.11
C GLY A 529 30.16 -0.57 1.52
N ASP A 530 29.67 -0.26 0.31
CA ASP A 530 28.51 -0.95 -0.28
C ASP A 530 28.91 -2.22 -1.07
N LEU A 531 30.15 -2.24 -1.57
CA LEU A 531 30.67 -3.25 -2.49
C LEU A 531 31.35 -4.45 -1.81
N GLY A 532 31.46 -4.44 -0.48
CA GLY A 532 32.09 -5.52 0.27
C GLY A 532 33.62 -5.57 0.12
N THR A 533 34.21 -6.65 0.62
CA THR A 533 35.67 -6.82 0.78
C THR A 533 36.20 -8.16 0.26
N ASP A 534 35.37 -8.92 -0.46
CA ASP A 534 35.74 -10.18 -1.09
C ASP A 534 35.08 -10.30 -2.48
N ALA A 535 35.59 -11.21 -3.31
CA ALA A 535 35.14 -11.33 -4.70
C ALA A 535 33.67 -11.74 -4.86
N ASN A 536 33.08 -12.47 -3.90
CA ASN A 536 31.68 -12.92 -3.97
C ASN A 536 30.70 -11.85 -3.46
N SER A 537 31.02 -11.16 -2.36
CA SER A 537 30.21 -10.00 -1.93
C SER A 537 30.25 -8.87 -2.96
N LEU A 538 31.40 -8.65 -3.61
CA LEU A 538 31.56 -7.70 -4.72
C LEU A 538 30.73 -8.08 -5.95
N ASP A 539 30.71 -9.36 -6.34
CA ASP A 539 29.92 -9.84 -7.48
C ASP A 539 28.42 -9.56 -7.27
N MET A 540 27.90 -9.98 -6.10
CA MET A 540 26.51 -9.75 -5.70
C MET A 540 26.17 -8.27 -5.48
N ALA A 541 27.13 -7.44 -5.06
CA ALA A 541 26.90 -6.00 -4.91
C ALA A 541 26.81 -5.29 -6.26
N LEU A 542 27.77 -5.53 -7.16
CA LEU A 542 27.79 -4.93 -8.49
C LEU A 542 26.59 -5.37 -9.33
N GLU A 543 26.23 -6.66 -9.32
CA GLU A 543 25.07 -7.18 -10.05
C GLU A 543 23.78 -6.43 -9.66
N ARG A 544 23.48 -6.36 -8.35
CA ARG A 544 22.29 -5.69 -7.83
C ARG A 544 22.27 -4.19 -8.16
N VAL A 545 23.40 -3.49 -8.00
CA VAL A 545 23.48 -2.04 -8.26
C VAL A 545 23.33 -1.74 -9.75
N PHE A 546 24.03 -2.48 -10.61
CA PHE A 546 24.00 -2.26 -12.06
C PHE A 546 22.66 -2.64 -12.67
N GLU A 547 22.00 -3.71 -12.20
CA GLU A 547 20.65 -4.04 -12.60
C GLU A 547 19.65 -2.94 -12.23
N VAL A 548 19.61 -2.54 -10.96
CA VAL A 548 18.74 -1.47 -10.46
C VAL A 548 18.95 -0.17 -11.21
N ALA A 549 20.20 0.24 -11.42
CA ALA A 549 20.52 1.45 -12.16
C ALA A 549 20.12 1.37 -13.65
N THR A 550 20.24 0.20 -14.28
CA THR A 550 19.78 -0.02 -15.66
C THR A 550 18.25 0.13 -15.75
N THR A 551 17.52 -0.51 -14.84
CA THR A 551 16.05 -0.43 -14.75
C THR A 551 15.55 1.01 -14.59
N TRP A 552 16.25 1.84 -13.81
CA TRP A 552 15.91 3.25 -13.59
C TRP A 552 16.53 4.22 -14.60
N LYS A 553 17.29 3.71 -15.59
CA LYS A 553 18.15 4.49 -16.50
C LYS A 553 19.07 5.49 -15.76
N ALA A 554 19.42 5.16 -14.52
CA ALA A 554 20.19 5.99 -13.60
C ALA A 554 21.67 6.11 -14.01
N ILE A 555 22.33 7.14 -13.49
CA ILE A 555 23.79 7.28 -13.53
C ILE A 555 24.36 6.60 -12.28
N VAL A 556 25.31 5.69 -12.43
CA VAL A 556 26.05 5.11 -11.30
C VAL A 556 27.33 5.91 -11.07
N LEU A 557 27.66 6.15 -9.81
CA LEU A 557 28.91 6.78 -9.39
C LEU A 557 29.58 5.91 -8.33
N ILE A 558 30.73 5.30 -8.66
CA ILE A 558 31.56 4.59 -7.67
C ILE A 558 32.70 5.54 -7.24
N ASP A 559 32.59 6.09 -6.04
CA ASP A 559 33.58 6.99 -5.45
C ASP A 559 34.71 6.18 -4.78
N GLU A 560 35.97 6.59 -4.99
CA GLU A 560 37.18 5.91 -4.50
C GLU A 560 37.32 4.44 -5.01
N ALA A 561 37.07 4.26 -6.30
CA ALA A 561 37.12 2.96 -7.00
C ALA A 561 38.53 2.36 -7.11
N ASP A 562 39.60 3.10 -6.76
CA ASP A 562 40.97 2.58 -6.74
C ASP A 562 41.17 1.42 -5.76
N VAL A 563 40.38 1.35 -4.67
CA VAL A 563 40.42 0.22 -3.73
C VAL A 563 40.28 -1.14 -4.43
N TYR A 564 39.41 -1.21 -5.44
CA TYR A 564 39.06 -2.40 -6.23
C TYR A 564 39.81 -2.53 -7.56
N LEU A 565 40.55 -1.49 -7.97
CA LEU A 565 41.17 -1.39 -9.31
C LEU A 565 42.71 -1.28 -9.27
N GLU A 566 43.31 -1.39 -8.08
CA GLU A 566 44.77 -1.49 -7.93
C GLU A 566 45.36 -2.74 -8.62
N GLN A 567 46.58 -2.61 -9.12
CA GLN A 567 47.29 -3.60 -9.95
C GLN A 567 47.31 -5.00 -9.33
N ARG A 568 47.08 -5.99 -10.19
CA ARG A 568 47.23 -7.40 -9.85
C ARG A 568 48.65 -7.70 -9.37
N SER A 569 48.77 -8.46 -8.29
CA SER A 569 50.05 -8.92 -7.75
C SER A 569 50.12 -10.43 -7.70
N LEU A 570 51.32 -11.01 -7.82
CA LEU A 570 51.52 -12.46 -7.77
C LEU A 570 51.23 -13.09 -6.39
N HIS A 571 50.99 -12.28 -5.36
CA HIS A 571 50.84 -12.72 -3.98
C HIS A 571 49.44 -12.42 -3.38
N ASP A 572 48.59 -11.67 -4.07
CA ASP A 572 47.24 -11.33 -3.61
C ASP A 572 46.15 -11.90 -4.56
N LEU A 573 45.85 -13.18 -4.37
CA LEU A 573 44.82 -13.89 -5.15
C LEU A 573 43.41 -13.31 -4.93
N VAL A 574 43.12 -12.78 -3.72
CA VAL A 574 41.79 -12.26 -3.37
C VAL A 574 41.54 -10.96 -4.12
N ARG A 575 42.51 -10.04 -4.12
CA ARG A 575 42.43 -8.81 -4.90
C ARG A 575 42.41 -9.07 -6.40
N ASN A 576 43.23 -10.00 -6.89
CA ASN A 576 43.21 -10.38 -8.31
C ASN A 576 41.81 -10.87 -8.75
N ALA A 577 41.11 -11.62 -7.89
CA ALA A 577 39.74 -12.03 -8.12
C ALA A 577 38.75 -10.86 -8.07
N MET A 578 38.87 -9.93 -7.11
CA MET A 578 38.04 -8.72 -7.06
C MET A 578 38.19 -7.84 -8.31
N VAL A 579 39.44 -7.58 -8.75
CA VAL A 579 39.75 -6.85 -9.99
C VAL A 579 39.10 -7.53 -11.21
N ALA A 580 39.17 -8.86 -11.30
CA ALA A 580 38.56 -9.62 -12.39
C ALA A 580 37.02 -9.58 -12.38
N VAL A 581 36.38 -9.65 -11.21
CA VAL A 581 34.92 -9.51 -11.04
C VAL A 581 34.46 -8.10 -11.44
N PHE A 582 35.16 -7.06 -10.99
CA PHE A 582 34.85 -5.67 -11.33
C PHE A 582 35.00 -5.41 -12.84
N LEU A 583 36.09 -5.87 -13.45
CA LEU A 583 36.32 -5.75 -14.90
C LEU A 583 35.23 -6.45 -15.73
N ARG A 584 34.76 -7.62 -15.29
CA ARG A 584 33.63 -8.32 -15.93
C ARG A 584 32.36 -7.48 -15.87
N HIS A 585 31.98 -6.98 -14.69
CA HIS A 585 30.75 -6.19 -14.55
C HIS A 585 30.76 -4.91 -15.38
N VAL A 586 31.89 -4.19 -15.41
CA VAL A 586 32.03 -2.96 -16.22
C VAL A 586 31.91 -3.23 -17.72
N GLU A 587 32.39 -4.38 -18.21
CA GLU A 587 32.34 -4.75 -19.64
C GLU A 587 30.93 -5.04 -20.18
N TYR A 588 30.04 -5.52 -19.32
CA TYR A 588 28.65 -5.88 -19.69
C TYR A 588 27.61 -4.85 -19.23
N TYR A 589 28.02 -3.80 -18.49
CA TYR A 589 27.10 -2.76 -18.02
C TYR A 589 26.56 -1.90 -19.16
N ARG A 590 25.24 -1.61 -19.16
CA ARG A 590 24.55 -0.87 -20.21
C ARG A 590 23.93 0.44 -19.72
N GLY A 591 24.71 1.21 -18.97
CA GLY A 591 24.31 2.52 -18.45
C GLY A 591 25.47 3.51 -18.44
N ILE A 592 25.33 4.58 -17.66
CA ILE A 592 26.36 5.62 -17.51
C ILE A 592 27.06 5.39 -16.17
N LEU A 593 28.34 5.05 -16.20
CA LEU A 593 29.16 4.73 -15.04
C LEU A 593 30.26 5.78 -14.88
N PHE A 594 30.15 6.59 -13.83
CA PHE A 594 31.25 7.41 -13.33
C PHE A 594 32.04 6.65 -12.27
N LEU A 595 33.36 6.77 -12.35
CA LEU A 595 34.29 6.28 -11.34
C LEU A 595 35.13 7.45 -10.86
N THR A 596 35.47 7.51 -9.58
CA THR A 596 36.48 8.44 -9.08
C THR A 596 37.70 7.73 -8.51
N THR A 597 38.87 8.34 -8.67
CA THR A 597 40.12 7.81 -8.12
C THR A 597 41.09 8.93 -7.71
N ASN A 598 41.89 8.62 -6.69
CA ASN A 598 43.04 9.38 -6.22
C ASN A 598 44.40 8.77 -6.68
N ARG A 599 44.45 7.52 -7.16
CA ARG A 599 45.67 6.68 -7.34
C ARG A 599 45.91 6.12 -8.76
N VAL A 600 45.79 6.92 -9.82
CA VAL A 600 45.96 6.49 -11.24
C VAL A 600 47.16 5.57 -11.50
N LYS A 601 48.33 5.88 -10.91
CA LYS A 601 49.58 5.12 -11.14
C LYS A 601 49.50 3.66 -10.71
N ALA A 602 48.51 3.30 -9.89
CA ALA A 602 48.33 1.95 -9.37
C ALA A 602 47.27 1.15 -10.12
N PHE A 603 46.70 1.63 -11.24
CA PHE A 603 45.65 0.92 -11.98
C PHE A 603 46.14 -0.32 -12.74
N ASP A 604 45.31 -1.36 -12.75
CA ASP A 604 45.44 -2.50 -13.65
C ASP A 604 45.28 -2.07 -15.12
N GLU A 605 46.20 -2.47 -16.00
CA GLU A 605 46.24 -2.02 -17.39
C GLU A 605 44.99 -2.44 -18.19
N ALA A 606 44.42 -3.62 -17.87
CA ALA A 606 43.18 -4.09 -18.51
C ALA A 606 41.94 -3.26 -18.12
N PHE A 607 42.06 -2.34 -17.15
CA PHE A 607 41.01 -1.37 -16.88
C PHE A 607 40.97 -0.25 -17.94
N LEU A 608 42.13 0.16 -18.48
CA LEU A 608 42.21 1.27 -19.44
C LEU A 608 41.42 1.00 -20.73
N SER A 609 41.41 -0.24 -21.21
CA SER A 609 40.65 -0.65 -22.40
C SER A 609 39.12 -0.72 -22.22
N ARG A 610 38.61 -0.44 -21.00
CA ARG A 610 37.17 -0.35 -20.69
C ARG A 610 36.72 1.09 -20.36
N ILE A 611 37.64 2.04 -20.25
CA ILE A 611 37.32 3.47 -20.07
C ILE A 611 37.01 4.09 -21.44
N HIS A 612 35.88 4.77 -21.55
CA HIS A 612 35.52 5.54 -22.75
C HIS A 612 36.02 6.98 -22.67
N VAL A 613 36.03 7.58 -21.47
CA VAL A 613 36.57 8.92 -21.22
C VAL A 613 37.36 8.94 -19.92
N ALA A 614 38.61 9.41 -19.97
CA ALA A 614 39.47 9.55 -18.80
C ALA A 614 39.79 11.04 -18.56
N LEU A 615 39.19 11.66 -17.54
CA LEU A 615 39.34 13.09 -17.25
C LEU A 615 40.33 13.33 -16.10
N HIS A 616 41.51 13.90 -16.43
CA HIS A 616 42.49 14.32 -15.44
C HIS A 616 42.17 15.68 -14.83
N PHE A 617 41.79 15.69 -13.56
CA PHE A 617 41.70 16.88 -12.72
C PHE A 617 43.09 17.19 -12.16
N HIS A 618 43.58 18.38 -12.47
CA HIS A 618 44.78 18.94 -11.86
C HIS A 618 44.39 19.73 -10.60
N GLU A 619 45.37 20.32 -9.93
CA GLU A 619 45.11 21.31 -8.88
C GLU A 619 44.45 22.56 -9.48
N LEU A 620 43.60 23.23 -8.70
CA LEU A 620 42.83 24.38 -9.18
C LEU A 620 43.77 25.59 -9.38
N PRO A 621 43.89 26.15 -10.61
CA PRO A 621 44.65 27.39 -10.81
C PRO A 621 43.96 28.57 -10.13
N LEU A 622 44.67 29.69 -9.96
CA LEU A 622 44.20 30.86 -9.21
C LEU A 622 42.81 31.34 -9.65
N GLU A 623 42.56 31.40 -10.97
CA GLU A 623 41.27 31.80 -11.54
C GLU A 623 40.13 30.83 -11.15
N SER A 624 40.39 29.52 -11.20
CA SER A 624 39.45 28.50 -10.74
C SER A 624 39.21 28.58 -9.22
N LYS A 625 40.26 28.84 -8.41
CA LYS A 625 40.11 29.08 -6.97
C LYS A 625 39.23 30.33 -6.72
N MET A 626 39.40 31.40 -7.49
CA MET A 626 38.56 32.61 -7.42
C MET A 626 37.10 32.34 -7.80
N GLN A 627 36.84 31.59 -8.88
CA GLN A 627 35.49 31.20 -9.29
C GLN A 627 34.77 30.38 -8.19
N VAL A 628 35.47 29.38 -7.63
CA VAL A 628 34.93 28.55 -6.53
C VAL A 628 34.66 29.38 -5.27
N TRP A 629 35.58 30.29 -4.91
CA TRP A 629 35.35 31.25 -3.81
C TRP A 629 34.12 32.13 -4.05
N ALA A 630 34.00 32.73 -5.23
CA ALA A 630 32.87 33.60 -5.59
C ALA A 630 31.53 32.85 -5.51
N ALA A 631 31.46 31.61 -6.01
CA ALA A 631 30.26 30.78 -5.93
C ALA A 631 29.85 30.46 -4.48
N PHE A 632 30.80 30.14 -3.59
CA PHE A 632 30.49 29.90 -2.18
C PHE A 632 30.14 31.18 -1.40
N ILE A 633 30.78 32.32 -1.71
CA ILE A 633 30.47 33.62 -1.11
C ILE A 633 29.07 34.11 -1.53
N ALA A 634 28.70 33.92 -2.79
CA ALA A 634 27.35 34.18 -3.29
C ALA A 634 26.31 33.30 -2.59
N LYS A 635 26.58 32.00 -2.48
CA LYS A 635 25.69 31.06 -1.77
C LYS A 635 25.59 31.34 -0.26
N ALA A 636 26.57 32.00 0.33
CA ALA A 636 26.54 32.47 1.71
C ALA A 636 25.88 33.86 1.89
N GLY A 637 25.44 34.51 0.80
CA GLY A 637 24.76 35.80 0.81
C GLY A 637 25.67 37.03 0.94
N ALA A 638 26.99 36.88 0.84
CA ALA A 638 27.98 37.91 1.16
C ALA A 638 28.60 38.63 -0.06
N SER A 639 28.07 38.42 -1.28
CA SER A 639 28.62 39.02 -2.52
C SER A 639 28.65 40.54 -2.57
N ALA A 640 27.84 41.23 -1.76
CA ALA A 640 27.86 42.70 -1.67
C ALA A 640 28.94 43.23 -0.69
N ASP A 641 29.37 42.40 0.28
CA ASP A 641 30.23 42.79 1.39
C ASP A 641 31.71 42.37 1.18
N ILE A 642 32.04 41.69 0.05
CA ILE A 642 33.39 41.15 -0.25
C ILE A 642 33.78 41.48 -1.70
N THR A 643 34.94 42.11 -1.89
CA THR A 643 35.40 42.56 -3.22
C THR A 643 36.08 41.44 -4.04
N PRO A 644 36.14 41.54 -5.38
CA PRO A 644 36.91 40.62 -6.21
C PRO A 644 38.41 40.55 -5.85
N GLN A 645 38.97 41.65 -5.31
CA GLN A 645 40.35 41.72 -4.83
C GLN A 645 40.56 40.89 -3.56
N GLN A 646 39.61 40.94 -2.62
CA GLN A 646 39.59 40.08 -1.45
C GLN A 646 39.40 38.60 -1.83
N ILE A 647 38.56 38.29 -2.83
CA ILE A 647 38.42 36.93 -3.38
C ILE A 647 39.75 36.45 -3.99
N GLN A 648 40.47 37.30 -4.71
CA GLN A 648 41.81 36.99 -5.22
C GLN A 648 42.80 36.73 -4.08
N GLU A 649 42.69 37.43 -2.96
CA GLU A 649 43.55 37.21 -1.78
C GLU A 649 43.27 35.86 -1.09
N LEU A 650 42.00 35.49 -0.90
CA LEU A 650 41.63 34.15 -0.41
C LEU A 650 42.09 33.03 -1.37
N ALA A 651 42.08 33.30 -2.68
CA ALA A 651 42.48 32.34 -3.71
C ALA A 651 44.00 32.10 -3.79
N LYS A 652 44.84 33.00 -3.22
CA LYS A 652 46.31 32.82 -3.15
C LYS A 652 46.76 31.76 -2.13
N ARG A 653 45.94 31.43 -1.12
CA ARG A 653 46.24 30.37 -0.15
C ARG A 653 46.22 29.01 -0.84
N ASP A 654 47.01 28.05 -0.34
CA ASP A 654 47.05 26.72 -0.94
C ASP A 654 45.91 25.81 -0.48
N VAL A 655 44.71 26.13 -0.96
CA VAL A 655 43.48 25.39 -0.68
C VAL A 655 42.86 24.78 -1.94
N ASN A 656 42.37 23.55 -1.82
CA ASN A 656 41.54 22.86 -2.81
C ASN A 656 40.04 23.17 -2.61
N GLY A 657 39.18 22.75 -3.55
CA GLY A 657 37.74 23.05 -3.53
C GLY A 657 37.00 22.52 -2.28
N ARG A 658 37.43 21.37 -1.72
CA ARG A 658 36.88 20.83 -0.45
C ARG A 658 37.29 21.70 0.75
N GLN A 659 38.54 22.17 0.78
CA GLN A 659 39.01 23.14 1.80
C GLN A 659 38.28 24.48 1.68
N ILE A 660 38.10 25.03 0.47
CA ILE A 660 37.34 26.28 0.24
C ILE A 660 35.89 26.15 0.75
N LYS A 661 35.20 25.06 0.42
CA LYS A 661 33.84 24.75 0.90
C LYS A 661 33.76 24.72 2.43
N ASN A 662 34.73 24.07 3.08
CA ASN A 662 34.80 23.97 4.54
C ASN A 662 35.11 25.32 5.19
N ALA A 663 36.05 26.09 4.61
CA ALA A 663 36.42 27.42 5.08
C ALA A 663 35.24 28.40 4.99
N ALA A 664 34.52 28.42 3.87
CA ALA A 664 33.32 29.27 3.71
C ALA A 664 32.22 28.93 4.73
N ARG A 665 31.95 27.64 4.97
CA ARG A 665 30.96 27.19 5.97
C ARG A 665 31.38 27.52 7.41
N THR A 666 32.67 27.45 7.71
CA THR A 666 33.21 27.77 9.04
C THR A 666 33.20 29.27 9.28
N ALA A 667 33.59 30.08 8.28
CA ALA A 667 33.49 31.54 8.32
C ALA A 667 32.03 32.02 8.52
N GLN A 668 31.06 31.41 7.83
CA GLN A 668 29.63 31.67 8.04
C GLN A 668 29.18 31.32 9.47
N SER A 669 29.54 30.12 9.96
CA SER A 669 29.22 29.68 11.33
C SER A 669 29.83 30.60 12.40
N LEU A 670 31.06 31.07 12.18
CA LEU A 670 31.79 31.97 13.08
C LEU A 670 31.22 33.40 13.07
N ALA A 671 30.71 33.88 11.94
CA ALA A 671 29.96 35.14 11.87
C ALA A 671 28.65 35.06 12.67
N VAL A 672 27.84 34.03 12.41
CA VAL A 672 26.56 33.77 13.10
C VAL A 672 26.78 33.61 14.62
N GLY A 673 27.77 32.84 15.03
CA GLY A 673 28.11 32.64 16.45
C GLY A 673 28.60 33.89 17.18
N ARG A 674 28.99 34.94 16.46
CA ARG A 674 29.36 36.27 17.00
C ARG A 674 28.23 37.30 16.88
N GLY A 675 27.10 36.95 16.27
CA GLY A 675 26.04 37.90 15.94
C GLY A 675 26.42 38.92 14.85
N GLU A 676 27.47 38.63 14.08
CA GLU A 676 28.02 39.53 13.07
C GLU A 676 27.57 39.18 11.65
N LYS A 677 27.62 40.16 10.73
CA LYS A 677 27.57 39.87 9.29
C LYS A 677 28.79 39.07 8.84
N LEU A 678 28.62 38.26 7.81
CA LEU A 678 29.71 37.54 7.16
C LEU A 678 30.59 38.51 6.37
N ALA A 679 31.85 38.64 6.78
CA ALA A 679 32.81 39.60 6.23
C ALA A 679 34.18 38.94 6.02
N PHE A 680 35.02 39.56 5.18
CA PHE A 680 36.35 39.06 4.80
C PHE A 680 37.21 38.55 5.98
N LYS A 681 37.19 39.25 7.13
CA LYS A 681 37.92 38.83 8.35
C LYS A 681 37.59 37.41 8.82
N HIS A 682 36.36 36.95 8.64
CA HIS A 682 35.93 35.61 9.05
C HIS A 682 36.48 34.51 8.15
N PHE A 683 36.74 34.81 6.88
CA PHE A 683 37.41 33.90 5.96
C PHE A 683 38.90 33.81 6.26
N LEU A 684 39.58 34.95 6.49
CA LEU A 684 40.99 34.98 6.89
C LEU A 684 41.22 34.16 8.17
N SER A 685 40.55 34.48 9.27
CA SER A 685 40.73 33.74 10.55
C SER A 685 40.43 32.25 10.45
N THR A 686 39.59 31.84 9.49
CA THR A 686 39.33 30.42 9.22
C THR A 686 40.49 29.77 8.44
N LEU A 687 41.03 30.44 7.43
CA LEU A 687 42.17 29.96 6.66
C LEU A 687 43.46 29.93 7.50
N ASP A 688 43.68 30.95 8.34
CA ASP A 688 44.82 30.99 9.26
C ASP A 688 44.79 29.79 10.23
N ALA A 689 43.64 29.50 10.83
CA ALA A 689 43.46 28.32 11.69
C ALA A 689 43.63 26.97 10.93
N MET A 690 43.26 26.91 9.65
CA MET A 690 43.49 25.73 8.80
C MET A 690 44.96 25.57 8.43
N ASP A 691 45.68 26.66 8.16
CA ASP A 691 47.10 26.65 7.85
C ASP A 691 47.92 26.28 9.10
N ASP A 692 47.56 26.81 10.28
CA ASP A 692 48.23 26.49 11.56
C ASP A 692 48.02 25.01 11.94
N PHE A 693 46.80 24.48 11.86
CA PHE A 693 46.55 23.04 12.02
C PHE A 693 47.35 22.20 11.03
N THR A 694 47.51 22.67 9.79
CA THR A 694 48.30 21.95 8.77
C THR A 694 49.79 21.93 9.09
N LYS A 695 50.35 23.03 9.63
CA LYS A 695 51.73 23.09 10.14
C LYS A 695 51.93 22.16 11.33
N GLU A 696 51.03 22.20 12.31
CA GLU A 696 51.07 21.31 13.48
C GLU A 696 51.04 19.84 13.06
N PHE A 697 50.08 19.45 12.21
CA PHE A 697 49.94 18.08 11.72
C PHE A 697 51.15 17.60 10.88
N GLN A 698 51.80 18.49 10.13
CA GLN A 698 53.07 18.19 9.47
C GLN A 698 54.21 17.99 10.49
N SER A 699 54.30 18.85 11.52
CA SER A 699 55.32 18.75 12.58
C SER A 699 55.17 17.51 13.47
N MET A 700 53.96 16.94 13.58
CA MET A 700 53.70 15.66 14.27
C MET A 700 53.97 14.42 13.40
N LYS A 701 54.36 14.61 12.13
CA LYS A 701 54.67 13.54 11.17
C LYS A 701 56.15 13.49 10.76
N ALA A 702 56.95 14.45 11.19
CA ALA A 702 58.39 14.55 10.96
C ALA A 702 59.18 14.02 12.16
#